data_AF-A0A0J8F6G7-F1
#
_entry.id   AF-A0A0J8F6G7-F1
#
_cell.length_a   1.000
_cell.length_b   1.000
_cell.length_c   1.000
_cell.angle_alpha   90.00
_cell.angle_beta   90.00
_cell.angle_gamma   90.00
#
_symmetry.space_group_name_H-M   'P 1'
#
loop_
_entity.id
_entity.type
_entity.pdbx_description
1 polymer ?
#
loop_
_entity_poly.entity_id
_entity_poly.type
_entity_poly.pdbx_seq_one_letter_code
_entity_poly.pdbx_strand_id
1 'polypeptide(L)'
;MDRTEFRDLASPAEAREAIDSLSLEGGIERVSLEEARGRVLLARIDAELDVPGFDRSSLDGYALRARDTFGADEGDPARLSVVGTVHAGEEPNVSVGEGEAVEISTGAVMPDGADAMVPVERTNEEVGDAGSVADESSDRNVLVRTSVAPGDNVMFAGADVAAGERAIGPGTRLTPRDVGLLSALGREEVPVRSKPRVGIVSTGDELVRPGEPIESARGEIYDVNSYTVAAGVEDAGGEPVLYPHAGDDPAEMERVLREAAAECDLVLSSGSTSASTVDVIYRVIEEQGELLVHGVGVKPGKPMLVGRLEDAGSRPDDATDDSRPSAGESAYVGLPGYPVSAMMVFRTFVAPAIREAAGLPEPAGATLSGSMATEVRSEQGRLRLVPVGVTTDGDGERLVYPVDKGSGATTSLSEADGVVEISAETDYLNAGERVEVQLFSPDVRPPTLLGVGEDDPALNRLLDGLEHPRYLSVGTQPGLRRLRDGVPDFAVASGPLERDVDATELGRYTREWGLIVQPGNPREIEGVSDLVAGDHRFVNRTPDSGLRTSLEREVDELADERDASRADLIEAIEGFDLGLRAHESPARRLIDGSADAAVGLRETADRLDLGFVSLGEQPVRVLGNSDRLEKLGVRELADRLTE
;
A
#
# COMPACT_ATOMS: atom_id res chain seq x y z
N MET A 1 20.52 -36.73 -13.23
CA MET A 1 19.62 -35.96 -12.36
C MET A 1 18.21 -36.39 -12.70
N ASP A 2 17.59 -37.17 -11.84
CA ASP A 2 16.16 -37.47 -11.94
C ASP A 2 15.39 -36.22 -11.51
N ARG A 3 14.54 -35.69 -12.39
CA ARG A 3 13.61 -34.59 -12.07
C ARG A 3 12.49 -35.16 -11.22
N THR A 4 12.29 -34.63 -10.02
CA THR A 4 11.09 -34.90 -9.24
C THR A 4 9.95 -34.08 -9.82
N GLU A 5 9.11 -34.69 -10.65
CA GLU A 5 7.87 -34.05 -11.11
C GLU A 5 6.91 -33.87 -9.92
N PHE A 6 6.17 -32.75 -9.88
CA PHE A 6 5.08 -32.48 -8.94
C PHE A 6 3.97 -33.55 -9.08
N ARG A 7 4.12 -34.70 -8.40
CA ARG A 7 3.25 -35.87 -8.60
C ARG A 7 1.94 -35.77 -7.83
N ASP A 8 1.92 -35.05 -6.71
CA ASP A 8 0.71 -34.72 -5.93
C ASP A 8 0.82 -33.27 -5.41
N LEU A 9 -0.09 -32.38 -5.81
CA LEU A 9 -0.14 -31.00 -5.32
C LEU A 9 -0.99 -30.93 -4.05
N ALA A 10 -0.51 -30.25 -3.02
CA ALA A 10 -1.32 -29.94 -1.85
C ALA A 10 -2.49 -29.02 -2.24
N SER A 11 -3.65 -29.26 -1.66
CA SER A 11 -4.77 -28.33 -1.76
C SER A 11 -4.45 -27.00 -1.05
N PRO A 12 -5.11 -25.89 -1.41
CA PRO A 12 -4.98 -24.63 -0.67
C PRO A 12 -5.29 -24.77 0.82
N ALA A 13 -6.16 -25.70 1.22
CA ALA A 13 -6.46 -25.94 2.63
C ALA A 13 -5.29 -26.60 3.37
N GLU A 14 -4.68 -27.64 2.78
CA GLU A 14 -3.49 -28.30 3.34
C GLU A 14 -2.29 -27.34 3.42
N ALA A 15 -2.15 -26.43 2.46
CA ALA A 15 -1.11 -25.39 2.50
C ALA A 15 -1.30 -24.40 3.66
N ARG A 16 -2.56 -24.01 3.96
CA ARG A 16 -2.87 -23.17 5.12
C ARG A 16 -2.60 -23.92 6.42
N GLU A 17 -3.07 -25.16 6.55
CA GLU A 17 -2.82 -25.99 7.73
C GLU A 17 -1.32 -26.18 8.00
N ALA A 18 -0.53 -26.40 6.95
CA ALA A 18 0.93 -26.49 7.08
C ALA A 18 1.55 -25.20 7.61
N ILE A 19 1.11 -24.04 7.13
CA ILE A 19 1.59 -22.72 7.60
C ILE A 19 1.12 -22.42 9.02
N ASP A 20 -0.14 -22.70 9.34
CA ASP A 20 -0.71 -22.51 10.68
C ASP A 20 -0.01 -23.42 11.71
N SER A 21 0.58 -24.53 11.26
CA SER A 21 1.41 -25.41 12.09
C SER A 21 2.83 -24.87 12.36
N LEU A 22 3.23 -23.78 11.71
CA LEU A 22 4.53 -23.14 11.92
C LEU A 22 4.47 -22.23 13.16
N SER A 23 5.45 -22.37 14.04
CA SER A 23 5.55 -21.52 15.23
C SER A 23 6.13 -20.16 14.86
N LEU A 24 5.26 -19.19 14.57
CA LEU A 24 5.64 -17.80 14.29
C LEU A 24 5.65 -16.90 15.55
N GLU A 25 5.78 -17.50 16.74
CA GLU A 25 5.53 -16.81 18.01
C GLU A 25 6.37 -15.54 18.16
N GLY A 26 5.71 -14.39 18.04
CA GLY A 26 6.28 -13.12 18.46
C GLY A 26 6.51 -13.16 19.97
N GLY A 27 7.75 -12.89 20.39
CA GLY A 27 8.10 -12.76 21.80
C GLY A 27 7.37 -11.61 22.49
N ILE A 28 7.88 -11.23 23.66
CA ILE A 28 7.39 -10.07 24.43
C ILE A 28 8.38 -8.93 24.23
N GLU A 29 7.87 -7.73 23.97
CA GLU A 29 8.68 -6.53 23.88
C GLU A 29 8.06 -5.42 24.74
N ARG A 30 8.89 -4.59 25.37
CA ARG A 30 8.44 -3.33 25.97
C ARG A 30 8.78 -2.20 25.02
N VAL A 31 7.78 -1.39 24.72
CA VAL A 31 7.94 -0.25 23.80
C VAL A 31 7.51 1.03 24.49
N SER A 32 8.16 2.12 24.09
CA SER A 32 7.78 3.49 24.46
C SER A 32 6.35 3.82 24.02
N LEU A 33 5.70 4.81 24.66
CA LEU A 33 4.38 5.26 24.23
C LEU A 33 4.37 5.82 22.80
N GLU A 34 5.48 6.37 22.33
CA GLU A 34 5.68 6.86 20.96
C GLU A 34 5.55 5.73 19.93
N GLU A 35 5.99 4.53 20.28
CA GLU A 35 6.00 3.33 19.42
C GLU A 35 4.83 2.38 19.71
N ALA A 36 4.06 2.63 20.77
CA ALA A 36 2.98 1.78 21.22
C ALA A 36 1.77 1.77 20.27
N ARG A 37 1.54 2.85 19.51
CA ARG A 37 0.38 2.95 18.61
C ARG A 37 0.38 1.81 17.58
N GLY A 38 -0.74 1.10 17.51
CA GLY A 38 -0.95 0.00 16.57
C GLY A 38 -0.41 -1.35 17.04
N ARG A 39 0.40 -1.38 18.11
CA ARG A 39 0.87 -2.61 18.77
C ARG A 39 -0.25 -3.25 19.60
N VAL A 40 -0.07 -4.53 19.92
CA VAL A 40 -1.06 -5.31 20.66
C VAL A 40 -0.56 -5.54 22.08
N LEU A 41 -1.29 -5.01 23.06
CA LEU A 41 -0.96 -5.12 24.47
C LEU A 41 -1.01 -6.59 24.92
N LEU A 42 0.04 -7.06 25.58
CA LEU A 42 0.12 -8.48 25.98
C LEU A 42 -0.51 -8.73 27.36
N ALA A 43 -0.30 -7.82 28.30
CA ALA A 43 -0.74 -7.94 29.68
C ALA A 43 -1.72 -6.83 30.03
N ARG A 44 -2.63 -7.11 30.97
CA ARG A 44 -3.53 -6.08 31.51
C ARG A 44 -2.73 -4.95 32.15
N ILE A 45 -3.14 -3.71 31.91
CA ILE A 45 -2.65 -2.54 32.65
C ILE A 45 -3.75 -2.11 33.64
N ASP A 46 -3.40 -2.13 34.92
CA ASP A 46 -4.19 -1.55 35.99
C ASP A 46 -3.64 -0.17 36.34
N ALA A 47 -4.51 0.72 36.82
CA ALA A 47 -4.12 2.03 37.30
C ALA A 47 -3.39 1.91 38.64
N GLU A 48 -2.20 2.52 38.77
CA GLU A 48 -1.43 2.55 40.02
C GLU A 48 -1.70 3.82 40.84
N LEU A 49 -2.37 4.79 40.22
CA LEU A 49 -2.69 6.10 40.79
C LEU A 49 -4.09 6.52 40.36
N ASP A 50 -4.69 7.37 41.18
CA ASP A 50 -5.93 8.06 40.85
C ASP A 50 -5.68 9.13 39.78
N VAL A 51 -6.59 9.25 38.81
CA VAL A 51 -6.59 10.29 37.78
C VAL A 51 -7.87 11.13 37.92
N PRO A 52 -7.78 12.43 38.28
CA PRO A 52 -6.59 13.08 38.86
C PRO A 52 -6.23 12.48 40.24
N GLY A 53 -4.99 12.70 40.70
CA GLY A 53 -4.51 12.16 41.99
C GLY A 53 -4.91 12.98 43.23
N PHE A 54 -5.77 13.98 43.05
CA PHE A 54 -6.16 14.95 44.06
C PHE A 54 -7.51 15.57 43.71
N ASP A 55 -8.20 16.11 44.71
CA ASP A 55 -9.43 16.86 44.51
C ASP A 55 -9.09 18.21 43.86
N ARG A 56 -9.73 18.53 42.74
CA ARG A 56 -9.44 19.74 41.97
C ARG A 56 -10.67 20.55 41.62
N SER A 57 -10.47 21.85 41.48
CA SER A 57 -11.51 22.76 41.00
C SER A 57 -11.92 22.45 39.56
N SER A 58 -13.22 22.40 39.28
CA SER A 58 -13.72 22.16 37.92
C SER A 58 -13.82 23.42 37.06
N LEU A 59 -13.80 24.60 37.67
CA LEU A 59 -13.94 25.93 37.05
C LEU A 59 -13.07 26.97 37.78
N ASP A 60 -13.04 28.20 37.28
CA ASP A 60 -12.45 29.32 37.99
C ASP A 60 -13.48 29.90 38.99
N GLY A 61 -13.05 30.19 40.22
CA GLY A 61 -13.97 30.65 41.25
C GLY A 61 -13.37 30.70 42.64
N TYR A 62 -14.17 30.32 43.64
CA TYR A 62 -13.79 30.37 45.05
C TYR A 62 -14.02 29.03 45.74
N ALA A 63 -12.94 28.42 46.23
CA ALA A 63 -12.97 27.28 47.12
C ALA A 63 -13.42 27.73 48.51
N LEU A 64 -14.43 27.05 49.06
CA LEU A 64 -15.08 27.44 50.30
C LEU A 64 -15.60 26.22 51.06
N ARG A 65 -16.14 26.47 52.25
CA ARG A 65 -16.90 25.49 53.02
C ARG A 65 -18.36 25.61 52.65
N ALA A 66 -18.94 24.59 52.02
CA ALA A 66 -20.31 24.57 51.53
C ALA A 66 -21.30 25.06 52.60
N ARG A 67 -21.09 24.61 53.85
CA ARG A 67 -21.91 24.99 55.01
C ARG A 67 -22.00 26.50 55.28
N ASP A 68 -20.97 27.26 54.90
CA ASP A 68 -20.90 28.71 55.12
C ASP A 68 -21.75 29.47 54.07
N THR A 69 -22.27 28.75 53.05
CA THR A 69 -23.21 29.26 52.04
C THR A 69 -24.65 28.78 52.25
N PHE A 70 -24.92 27.98 53.30
CA PHE A 70 -26.25 27.42 53.52
C PHE A 70 -27.28 28.50 53.83
N GLY A 71 -28.32 28.58 52.99
CA GLY A 71 -29.35 29.62 53.08
C GLY A 71 -29.05 30.89 52.28
N ALA A 72 -27.88 30.97 51.63
CA ALA A 72 -27.55 32.09 50.76
C ALA A 72 -28.39 32.10 49.48
N ASP A 73 -28.92 33.28 49.13
CA ASP A 73 -29.66 33.53 47.90
C ASP A 73 -29.34 34.92 47.30
N GLU A 74 -30.08 35.33 46.26
CA GLU A 74 -29.86 36.64 45.62
C GLU A 74 -30.17 37.84 46.55
N GLY A 75 -31.11 37.67 47.48
CA GLY A 75 -31.50 38.69 48.44
C GLY A 75 -30.60 38.75 49.67
N ASP A 76 -30.06 37.60 50.09
CA ASP A 76 -29.20 37.45 51.27
C ASP A 76 -27.95 36.60 50.93
N PRO A 77 -26.90 37.21 50.33
CA PRO A 77 -25.69 36.49 49.96
C PRO A 77 -24.81 36.15 51.17
N ALA A 78 -24.15 34.98 51.13
CA ALA A 78 -23.09 34.67 52.08
C ALA A 78 -21.86 35.52 51.77
N ARG A 79 -21.33 36.19 52.79
CA ARG A 79 -20.13 37.03 52.69
C ARG A 79 -18.93 36.27 53.26
N LEU A 80 -17.93 36.02 52.43
CA LEU A 80 -16.72 35.27 52.81
C LEU A 80 -15.46 36.12 52.59
N SER A 81 -14.51 36.05 53.51
CA SER A 81 -13.21 36.72 53.41
C SER A 81 -12.28 35.93 52.49
N VAL A 82 -11.69 36.56 51.48
CA VAL A 82 -10.74 35.90 50.57
C VAL A 82 -9.35 35.89 51.21
N VAL A 83 -8.88 34.72 51.65
CA VAL A 83 -7.65 34.57 52.45
C VAL A 83 -6.42 34.12 51.65
N GLY A 84 -6.59 33.91 50.35
CA GLY A 84 -5.50 33.57 49.44
C GLY A 84 -5.98 33.15 48.06
N THR A 85 -5.04 32.65 47.27
CA THR A 85 -5.26 32.18 45.89
C THR A 85 -4.48 30.89 45.67
N VAL A 86 -5.03 29.93 44.92
CA VAL A 86 -4.35 28.69 44.49
C VAL A 86 -4.46 28.55 42.97
N HIS A 87 -3.31 28.47 42.29
CA HIS A 87 -3.25 28.26 40.85
C HIS A 87 -2.99 26.80 40.46
N ALA A 88 -3.31 26.44 39.22
CA ALA A 88 -3.03 25.11 38.68
C ALA A 88 -1.52 24.84 38.67
N GLY A 89 -1.12 23.68 39.20
CA GLY A 89 0.29 23.27 39.30
C GLY A 89 0.99 23.73 40.59
N GLU A 90 0.29 24.40 41.51
CA GLU A 90 0.83 24.83 42.80
C GLU A 90 0.32 23.96 43.96
N GLU A 91 1.16 23.74 44.96
CA GLU A 91 0.75 23.15 46.23
C GLU A 91 0.04 24.23 47.08
N PRO A 92 -1.20 23.98 47.57
CA PRO A 92 -1.89 24.95 48.41
C PRO A 92 -1.09 25.30 49.66
N ASN A 93 -0.79 26.58 49.85
CA ASN A 93 -0.14 27.11 51.06
C ASN A 93 -1.11 27.86 51.99
N VAL A 94 -2.40 27.82 51.65
CA VAL A 94 -3.51 28.44 52.38
C VAL A 94 -4.57 27.38 52.67
N SER A 95 -5.34 27.61 53.73
CA SER A 95 -6.45 26.74 54.17
C SER A 95 -7.71 27.57 54.37
N VAL A 96 -8.87 26.96 54.21
CA VAL A 96 -10.17 27.62 54.33
C VAL A 96 -10.78 27.37 55.71
N GLY A 97 -10.86 28.43 56.52
CA GLY A 97 -11.57 28.48 57.78
C GLY A 97 -13.07 28.77 57.64
N GLU A 98 -13.73 29.01 58.78
CA GLU A 98 -15.15 29.40 58.80
C GLU A 98 -15.33 30.86 58.34
N GLY A 99 -16.23 31.09 57.38
CA GLY A 99 -16.45 32.42 56.80
C GLY A 99 -15.34 32.87 55.84
N GLU A 100 -14.50 31.95 55.40
CA GLU A 100 -13.36 32.22 54.51
C GLU A 100 -13.56 31.56 53.15
N ALA A 101 -12.88 32.08 52.14
CA ALA A 101 -12.80 31.53 50.81
C ALA A 101 -11.38 31.71 50.24
N VAL A 102 -11.01 30.87 49.29
CA VAL A 102 -9.74 30.96 48.55
C VAL A 102 -10.08 31.06 47.07
N GLU A 103 -9.54 32.05 46.38
CA GLU A 103 -9.67 32.16 44.93
C GLU A 103 -8.92 30.99 44.29
N ILE A 104 -9.57 30.26 43.40
CA ILE A 104 -9.03 29.01 42.84
C ILE A 104 -9.25 28.97 41.33
N SER A 105 -8.19 28.62 40.60
CA SER A 105 -8.29 28.40 39.15
C SER A 105 -8.69 26.96 38.81
N THR A 106 -9.23 26.77 37.61
CA THR A 106 -9.60 25.48 37.04
C THR A 106 -8.42 24.51 37.07
N GLY A 107 -8.64 23.31 37.62
CA GLY A 107 -7.64 22.26 37.74
C GLY A 107 -6.67 22.41 38.90
N ALA A 108 -6.74 23.50 39.68
CA ALA A 108 -5.95 23.66 40.90
C ALA A 108 -6.43 22.73 42.03
N VAL A 109 -5.51 22.35 42.92
CA VAL A 109 -5.76 21.49 44.07
C VAL A 109 -6.69 22.19 45.06
N MET A 110 -7.70 21.50 45.56
CA MET A 110 -8.57 22.04 46.61
C MET A 110 -7.77 22.27 47.89
N PRO A 111 -7.78 23.49 48.48
CA PRO A 111 -7.06 23.79 49.72
C PRO A 111 -7.70 23.09 50.92
N ASP A 112 -6.89 22.80 51.93
CA ASP A 112 -7.35 22.19 53.18
C ASP A 112 -8.51 22.98 53.80
N GLY A 113 -9.55 22.29 54.23
CA GLY A 113 -10.74 22.88 54.84
C GLY A 113 -11.85 23.24 53.86
N ALA A 114 -11.57 23.37 52.56
CA ALA A 114 -12.60 23.52 51.54
C ALA A 114 -13.26 22.18 51.19
N ASP A 115 -14.58 22.17 50.98
CA ASP A 115 -15.34 20.99 50.54
C ASP A 115 -16.24 21.26 49.33
N ALA A 116 -16.26 22.49 48.80
CA ALA A 116 -16.95 22.88 47.57
C ALA A 116 -16.27 24.06 46.88
N MET A 117 -16.62 24.30 45.62
CA MET A 117 -16.21 25.49 44.88
C MET A 117 -17.42 26.17 44.25
N VAL A 118 -17.46 27.51 44.28
CA VAL A 118 -18.46 28.30 43.56
C VAL A 118 -17.83 29.04 42.37
N PRO A 119 -18.42 28.95 41.15
CA PRO A 119 -17.86 29.62 39.97
C PRO A 119 -17.88 31.14 40.14
N VAL A 120 -16.90 31.83 39.56
CA VAL A 120 -16.78 33.29 39.63
C VAL A 120 -18.03 34.01 39.11
N GLU A 121 -18.76 33.42 38.14
CA GLU A 121 -20.00 34.00 37.60
C GLU A 121 -21.16 34.00 38.60
N ARG A 122 -21.03 33.25 39.70
CA ARG A 122 -22.01 33.15 40.79
C ARG A 122 -21.58 33.96 42.02
N THR A 123 -20.54 34.76 41.90
CA THR A 123 -20.06 35.61 42.98
C THR A 123 -19.95 37.08 42.59
N ASN A 124 -19.87 37.95 43.59
CA ASN A 124 -19.50 39.35 43.40
C ASN A 124 -18.40 39.71 44.39
N GLU A 125 -17.35 40.36 43.91
CA GLU A 125 -16.32 40.90 44.79
C GLU A 125 -16.80 42.20 45.44
N GLU A 126 -16.62 42.29 46.75
CA GLU A 126 -16.66 43.55 47.48
C GLU A 126 -15.24 43.92 47.91
N VAL A 127 -14.74 45.02 47.34
CA VAL A 127 -13.49 45.65 47.75
C VAL A 127 -13.83 46.71 48.80
N GLY A 128 -13.22 46.63 49.99
CA GLY A 128 -13.38 47.64 51.03
C GLY A 128 -13.03 49.06 50.55
N ASP A 129 -13.76 50.07 51.04
CA ASP A 129 -13.53 51.48 50.71
C ASP A 129 -12.09 51.89 51.09
N ALA A 130 -11.36 52.52 50.16
CA ALA A 130 -9.95 52.89 50.28
C ALA A 130 -9.73 54.06 51.26
N GLY A 131 -10.08 53.84 52.52
CA GLY A 131 -10.31 54.89 53.52
C GLY A 131 -9.69 54.64 54.90
N SER A 132 -8.67 53.79 55.05
CA SER A 132 -7.79 53.85 56.23
C SER A 132 -6.47 53.12 55.99
N VAL A 133 -5.38 53.88 56.02
CA VAL A 133 -4.00 53.41 55.94
C VAL A 133 -3.64 52.68 57.24
N ALA A 134 -3.53 51.35 57.21
CA ALA A 134 -2.54 50.52 57.92
C ALA A 134 -2.96 49.03 57.94
N ASP A 135 -2.73 48.32 56.83
CA ASP A 135 -2.07 47.00 56.73
C ASP A 135 -2.31 46.45 55.30
N GLU A 136 -1.26 45.96 54.63
CA GLU A 136 -1.34 45.37 53.29
C GLU A 136 -1.87 43.92 53.33
N SER A 137 -2.88 43.64 54.18
CA SER A 137 -3.66 42.39 54.13
C SER A 137 -5.08 42.71 53.69
N SER A 138 -5.42 42.26 52.49
CA SER A 138 -6.64 42.53 51.72
C SER A 138 -7.95 42.32 52.49
N ASP A 139 -8.72 43.39 52.72
CA ASP A 139 -10.17 43.34 53.02
C ASP A 139 -10.99 42.96 51.75
N ARG A 140 -10.56 41.92 51.02
CA ARG A 140 -11.27 41.40 49.84
C ARG A 140 -12.32 40.40 50.31
N ASN A 141 -13.58 40.73 50.09
CA ASN A 141 -14.69 39.84 50.40
C ASN A 141 -15.33 39.35 49.10
N VAL A 142 -15.85 38.13 49.12
CA VAL A 142 -16.66 37.58 48.05
C VAL A 142 -18.09 37.35 48.56
N LEU A 143 -19.07 37.84 47.81
CA LEU A 143 -20.48 37.58 48.03
C LEU A 143 -20.92 36.39 47.19
N VAL A 144 -21.37 35.34 47.85
CA VAL A 144 -21.87 34.11 47.23
C VAL A 144 -23.40 34.14 47.30
N ARG A 145 -24.04 34.26 46.14
CA ARG A 145 -25.51 34.44 46.00
C ARG A 145 -26.28 33.13 45.83
N THR A 146 -25.63 32.00 46.06
CA THR A 146 -26.22 30.66 45.95
C THR A 146 -25.63 29.75 47.01
N SER A 147 -26.45 28.92 47.62
CA SER A 147 -25.94 27.79 48.38
C SER A 147 -25.29 26.77 47.44
N VAL A 148 -24.15 26.21 47.86
CA VAL A 148 -23.53 25.04 47.24
C VAL A 148 -23.52 23.88 48.23
N ALA A 149 -23.57 22.65 47.72
CA ALA A 149 -23.45 21.43 48.50
C ALA A 149 -21.99 20.95 48.56
N PRO A 150 -21.59 20.17 49.59
CA PRO A 150 -20.29 19.51 49.60
C PRO A 150 -20.07 18.69 48.32
N GLY A 151 -18.93 18.89 47.66
CA GLY A 151 -18.55 18.30 46.39
C GLY A 151 -18.97 19.08 45.14
N ASP A 152 -19.76 20.15 45.28
CA ASP A 152 -20.17 20.95 44.11
C ASP A 152 -18.95 21.59 43.42
N ASN A 153 -18.90 21.42 42.10
CA ASN A 153 -17.82 21.87 41.22
C ASN A 153 -16.41 21.40 41.60
N VAL A 154 -16.32 20.30 42.36
CA VAL A 154 -15.07 19.60 42.68
C VAL A 154 -15.00 18.31 41.86
N MET A 155 -13.89 18.11 41.15
CA MET A 155 -13.56 16.81 40.58
C MET A 155 -12.67 16.08 41.58
N PHE A 156 -13.22 15.05 42.22
CA PHE A 156 -12.50 14.25 43.21
C PHE A 156 -11.34 13.46 42.61
N ALA A 157 -10.39 13.10 43.45
CA ALA A 157 -9.36 12.14 43.08
C ALA A 157 -9.99 10.84 42.54
N GLY A 158 -9.45 10.34 41.43
CA GLY A 158 -9.89 9.10 40.80
C GLY A 158 -11.22 9.20 40.04
N ALA A 159 -11.74 10.40 39.82
CA ALA A 159 -13.01 10.61 39.11
C ALA A 159 -12.99 10.19 37.63
N ASP A 160 -11.81 10.13 37.00
CA ASP A 160 -11.63 9.58 35.65
C ASP A 160 -11.22 8.11 35.72
N VAL A 161 -10.12 7.82 36.42
CA VAL A 161 -9.64 6.45 36.66
C VAL A 161 -9.21 6.29 38.10
N ALA A 162 -9.75 5.30 38.80
CA ALA A 162 -9.38 5.02 40.18
C ALA A 162 -8.17 4.08 40.27
N ALA A 163 -7.31 4.28 41.27
CA ALA A 163 -6.22 3.36 41.56
C ALA A 163 -6.76 1.92 41.81
N GLY A 164 -6.14 0.93 41.16
CA GLY A 164 -6.55 -0.47 41.17
C GLY A 164 -7.62 -0.83 40.14
N GLU A 165 -8.20 0.14 39.42
CA GLU A 165 -9.12 -0.11 38.32
C GLU A 165 -8.39 -0.70 37.10
N ARG A 166 -9.10 -1.55 36.36
CA ARG A 166 -8.63 -2.10 35.09
C ARG A 166 -8.71 -1.05 33.99
N ALA A 167 -7.58 -0.52 33.55
CA ALA A 167 -7.51 0.49 32.49
C ALA A 167 -7.61 -0.15 31.10
N ILE A 168 -6.68 -1.05 30.75
CA ILE A 168 -6.62 -1.68 29.41
C ILE A 168 -6.42 -3.18 29.53
N GLY A 169 -7.18 -3.95 28.74
CA GLY A 169 -7.11 -5.42 28.71
C GLY A 169 -6.04 -5.97 27.78
N PRO A 170 -5.51 -7.19 28.04
CA PRO A 170 -4.63 -7.88 27.10
C PRO A 170 -5.36 -8.15 25.78
N GLY A 171 -4.60 -8.19 24.68
CA GLY A 171 -5.12 -8.32 23.31
C GLY A 171 -5.65 -7.01 22.71
N THR A 172 -5.59 -5.89 23.42
CA THR A 172 -6.02 -4.59 22.89
C THR A 172 -4.99 -4.05 21.91
N ARG A 173 -5.42 -3.76 20.69
CA ARG A 173 -4.62 -2.99 19.72
C ARG A 173 -4.66 -1.51 20.11
N LEU A 174 -3.52 -0.97 20.52
CA LEU A 174 -3.43 0.38 21.07
C LEU A 174 -3.72 1.45 20.02
N THR A 175 -4.72 2.28 20.28
CA THR A 175 -5.12 3.43 19.46
C THR A 175 -4.58 4.74 20.06
N PRO A 176 -4.71 5.89 19.37
CA PRO A 176 -4.32 7.17 19.96
C PRO A 176 -5.01 7.48 21.31
N ARG A 177 -6.23 6.96 21.53
CA ARG A 177 -6.99 7.13 22.77
C ARG A 177 -6.36 6.33 23.91
N ASP A 178 -5.95 5.10 23.61
CA ASP A 178 -5.32 4.19 24.57
C ASP A 178 -3.94 4.72 24.99
N VAL A 179 -3.16 5.25 24.04
CA VAL A 179 -1.88 5.91 24.33
C VAL A 179 -2.08 7.13 25.25
N GLY A 180 -3.13 7.93 25.02
CA GLY A 180 -3.49 9.04 25.90
C GLY A 180 -3.83 8.59 27.33
N LEU A 181 -4.59 7.51 27.47
CA LEU A 181 -4.89 6.91 28.77
C LEU A 181 -3.63 6.38 29.47
N LEU A 182 -2.76 5.67 28.76
CA LEU A 182 -1.50 5.17 29.30
C LEU A 182 -0.59 6.32 29.78
N SER A 183 -0.56 7.42 29.02
CA SER A 183 0.15 8.64 29.40
C SER A 183 -0.45 9.28 30.67
N ALA A 184 -1.79 9.36 30.77
CA ALA A 184 -2.47 9.87 31.96
C ALA A 184 -2.20 9.03 33.21
N LEU A 185 -1.96 7.71 33.04
CA LEU A 185 -1.56 6.79 34.09
C LEU A 185 -0.05 6.83 34.41
N GLY A 186 0.72 7.70 33.75
CA GLY A 186 2.16 7.85 33.98
C GLY A 186 2.99 6.68 33.45
N ARG A 187 2.49 5.92 32.46
CA ARG A 187 3.27 4.84 31.82
C ARG A 187 4.23 5.44 30.79
N GLU A 188 5.51 5.08 30.89
CA GLU A 188 6.51 5.39 29.86
C GLU A 188 6.58 4.31 28.79
N GLU A 189 6.45 3.05 29.21
CA GLU A 189 6.53 1.87 28.34
C GLU A 189 5.43 0.86 28.66
N VAL A 190 5.05 0.07 27.65
CA VAL A 190 4.05 -1.00 27.78
C VAL A 190 4.51 -2.32 27.18
N PRO A 191 4.14 -3.46 27.79
CA PRO A 191 4.43 -4.78 27.25
C PRO A 191 3.48 -5.11 26.09
N VAL A 192 4.03 -5.29 24.90
CA VAL A 192 3.31 -5.60 23.68
C VAL A 192 3.82 -6.92 23.08
N ARG A 193 3.03 -7.50 22.17
CA ARG A 193 3.52 -8.57 21.29
C ARG A 193 4.68 -8.04 20.44
N SER A 194 5.80 -8.75 20.42
CA SER A 194 6.90 -8.47 19.48
C SER A 194 6.43 -8.67 18.04
N LYS A 195 7.05 -7.94 17.12
CA LYS A 195 6.85 -8.19 15.70
C LYS A 195 7.58 -9.48 15.31
N PRO A 196 6.94 -10.41 14.57
CA PRO A 196 7.65 -11.55 14.00
C PRO A 196 8.75 -11.07 13.05
N ARG A 197 9.98 -11.54 13.24
CA ARG A 197 11.11 -11.22 12.34
C ARG A 197 11.06 -12.13 11.13
N VAL A 198 11.02 -11.55 9.93
CA VAL A 198 10.87 -12.28 8.68
C VAL A 198 12.09 -12.04 7.78
N GLY A 199 12.95 -13.05 7.67
CA GLY A 199 14.12 -13.03 6.80
C GLY A 199 13.73 -13.25 5.35
N ILE A 200 14.22 -12.41 4.44
CA ILE A 200 13.91 -12.47 3.01
C ILE A 200 15.19 -12.73 2.24
N VAL A 201 15.24 -13.87 1.54
CA VAL A 201 16.38 -14.33 0.75
C VAL A 201 15.98 -14.38 -0.71
N SER A 202 16.67 -13.60 -1.54
CA SER A 202 16.48 -13.59 -2.99
C SER A 202 17.47 -14.54 -3.67
N THR A 203 16.99 -15.29 -4.67
CA THR A 203 17.76 -16.34 -5.35
C THR A 203 17.72 -16.20 -6.87
N GLY A 204 18.85 -16.41 -7.55
CA GLY A 204 18.95 -16.39 -9.02
C GLY A 204 19.97 -15.39 -9.56
N ASP A 205 20.95 -15.88 -10.32
CA ASP A 205 22.09 -15.10 -10.83
C ASP A 205 21.69 -13.91 -11.73
N GLU A 206 20.44 -13.84 -12.18
CA GLU A 206 19.90 -12.71 -12.95
C GLU A 206 19.53 -11.50 -12.09
N LEU A 207 19.47 -11.63 -10.76
CA LEU A 207 18.93 -10.58 -9.88
C LEU A 207 20.02 -9.62 -9.40
N VAL A 208 19.78 -8.33 -9.61
CA VAL A 208 20.62 -7.23 -9.08
C VAL A 208 19.81 -6.30 -8.19
N ARG A 209 20.46 -5.61 -7.24
CA ARG A 209 19.74 -4.68 -6.35
C ARG A 209 19.48 -3.32 -7.03
N PRO A 210 18.33 -2.67 -6.77
CA PRO A 210 18.09 -1.30 -7.21
C PRO A 210 19.24 -0.36 -6.80
N GLY A 211 19.70 0.44 -7.76
CA GLY A 211 20.85 1.35 -7.59
C GLY A 211 22.16 0.80 -8.17
N GLU A 212 22.25 -0.51 -8.39
CA GLU A 212 23.37 -1.13 -9.12
C GLU A 212 23.13 -1.06 -10.64
N PRO A 213 24.19 -1.00 -11.47
CA PRO A 213 24.05 -1.06 -12.92
C PRO A 213 23.56 -2.44 -13.36
N ILE A 214 22.70 -2.48 -14.37
CA ILE A 214 22.24 -3.72 -15.02
C ILE A 214 23.10 -4.04 -16.25
N GLU A 215 23.54 -5.28 -16.37
CA GLU A 215 24.07 -5.86 -17.60
C GLU A 215 22.98 -6.64 -18.35
N SER A 216 22.18 -5.94 -19.17
CA SER A 216 21.08 -6.59 -19.91
C SER A 216 21.53 -7.72 -20.83
N ALA A 217 22.78 -7.71 -21.30
CA ALA A 217 23.36 -8.78 -22.12
C ALA A 217 23.53 -10.10 -21.35
N ARG A 218 23.61 -10.06 -20.02
CA ARG A 218 23.64 -11.21 -19.13
C ARG A 218 22.25 -11.68 -18.69
N GLY A 219 21.21 -10.94 -19.07
CA GLY A 219 19.84 -11.20 -18.65
C GLY A 219 19.50 -10.62 -17.27
N GLU A 220 20.34 -9.73 -16.74
CA GLU A 220 20.15 -9.15 -15.41
C GLU A 220 18.88 -8.28 -15.35
N ILE A 221 18.15 -8.43 -14.24
CA ILE A 221 16.94 -7.69 -13.90
C ILE A 221 17.00 -7.26 -12.43
N TYR A 222 16.27 -6.21 -12.07
CA TYR A 222 16.20 -5.79 -10.67
C TYR A 222 15.38 -6.76 -9.83
N ASP A 223 15.82 -6.99 -8.60
CA ASP A 223 15.05 -7.72 -7.58
C ASP A 223 13.81 -6.90 -7.18
N VAL A 224 12.64 -7.37 -7.61
CA VAL A 224 11.33 -6.77 -7.29
C VAL A 224 10.69 -7.43 -6.06
N ASN A 225 10.87 -8.74 -5.92
CA ASN A 225 10.11 -9.53 -4.97
C ASN A 225 10.56 -9.27 -3.54
N SER A 226 11.86 -9.12 -3.29
CA SER A 226 12.35 -8.87 -1.92
C SER A 226 11.72 -7.61 -1.33
N TYR A 227 11.63 -6.54 -2.12
CA TYR A 227 11.03 -5.28 -1.68
C TYR A 227 9.52 -5.36 -1.59
N THR A 228 8.87 -6.06 -2.53
CA THR A 228 7.41 -6.24 -2.51
C THR A 228 6.96 -7.07 -1.30
N VAL A 229 7.69 -8.15 -0.99
CA VAL A 229 7.43 -9.01 0.16
C VAL A 229 7.78 -8.30 1.46
N ALA A 230 8.90 -7.55 1.52
CA ALA A 230 9.25 -6.77 2.71
C ALA A 230 8.15 -5.77 3.10
N ALA A 231 7.65 -5.00 2.12
CA ALA A 231 6.51 -4.11 2.35
C ALA A 231 5.25 -4.88 2.80
N GLY A 232 4.99 -6.04 2.19
CA GLY A 232 3.89 -6.92 2.59
C GLY A 232 4.02 -7.48 4.01
N VAL A 233 5.24 -7.75 4.48
CA VAL A 233 5.54 -8.18 5.87
C VAL A 233 5.24 -7.05 6.84
N GLU A 234 5.66 -5.83 6.55
CA GLU A 234 5.37 -4.65 7.37
C GLU A 234 3.84 -4.42 7.47
N ASP A 235 3.14 -4.50 6.34
CA ASP A 235 1.67 -4.41 6.26
C ASP A 235 0.94 -5.52 7.02
N ALA A 236 1.60 -6.67 7.22
CA ALA A 236 1.12 -7.79 8.03
C ALA A 236 1.50 -7.65 9.52
N GLY A 237 2.29 -6.65 9.90
CA GLY A 237 2.73 -6.40 11.28
C GLY A 237 4.04 -7.07 11.68
N GLY A 238 4.77 -7.65 10.73
CA GLY A 238 6.10 -8.22 10.94
C GLY A 238 7.23 -7.20 10.76
N GLU A 239 8.46 -7.66 10.98
CA GLU A 239 9.70 -6.92 10.74
C GLU A 239 10.51 -7.62 9.64
N PRO A 240 10.63 -7.03 8.44
CA PRO A 240 11.39 -7.64 7.35
C PRO A 240 12.90 -7.46 7.54
N VAL A 241 13.67 -8.52 7.28
CA VAL A 241 15.14 -8.50 7.27
C VAL A 241 15.62 -8.97 5.90
N LEU A 242 16.22 -8.07 5.12
CA LEU A 242 16.73 -8.39 3.78
C LEU A 242 18.15 -8.97 3.85
N TYR A 243 18.29 -10.25 3.51
CA TYR A 243 19.60 -10.92 3.45
C TYR A 243 20.30 -10.67 2.12
N PRO A 244 21.64 -10.88 2.05
CA PRO A 244 22.37 -10.85 0.79
C PRO A 244 21.74 -11.76 -0.26
N HIS A 245 21.85 -11.35 -1.52
CA HIS A 245 21.41 -12.19 -2.63
C HIS A 245 22.22 -13.48 -2.66
N ALA A 246 21.54 -14.61 -2.70
CA ALA A 246 22.16 -15.91 -2.86
C ALA A 246 22.12 -16.32 -4.34
N GLY A 247 23.29 -16.37 -4.99
CA GLY A 247 23.38 -16.89 -6.36
C GLY A 247 23.07 -18.39 -6.42
N ASP A 248 23.26 -19.00 -7.58
CA ASP A 248 22.97 -20.44 -7.79
C ASP A 248 24.01 -21.40 -7.16
N ASP A 249 24.92 -20.91 -6.30
CA ASP A 249 25.85 -21.75 -5.52
C ASP A 249 25.14 -22.42 -4.34
N PRO A 250 25.05 -23.77 -4.29
CA PRO A 250 24.32 -24.46 -3.23
C PRO A 250 24.85 -24.24 -1.82
N ALA A 251 26.17 -24.09 -1.66
CA ALA A 251 26.77 -23.92 -0.34
C ALA A 251 26.53 -22.51 0.21
N GLU A 252 26.56 -21.50 -0.65
CA GLU A 252 26.20 -20.13 -0.28
C GLU A 252 24.71 -20.01 0.03
N MET A 253 23.85 -20.65 -0.77
CA MET A 253 22.40 -20.73 -0.50
C MET A 253 22.11 -21.33 0.87
N GLU A 254 22.70 -22.49 1.19
CA GLU A 254 22.57 -23.15 2.48
C GLU A 254 23.05 -22.25 3.63
N ARG A 255 24.20 -21.57 3.44
CA ARG A 255 24.77 -20.66 4.43
C ARG A 255 23.82 -19.50 4.75
N VAL A 256 23.29 -18.83 3.72
CA VAL A 256 22.38 -17.69 3.89
C VAL A 256 21.04 -18.12 4.51
N LEU A 257 20.50 -19.26 4.08
CA LEU A 257 19.25 -19.79 4.65
C LEU A 257 19.39 -20.15 6.13
N ARG A 258 20.52 -20.73 6.54
CA ARG A 258 20.81 -21.01 7.96
C ARG A 258 21.01 -19.73 8.78
N GLU A 259 21.73 -18.75 8.22
CA GLU A 259 21.91 -17.44 8.86
C GLU A 259 20.56 -16.77 9.11
N ALA A 260 19.68 -16.76 8.10
CA ALA A 260 18.32 -16.24 8.23
C ALA A 260 17.48 -17.04 9.25
N ALA A 261 17.57 -18.37 9.27
CA ALA A 261 16.83 -19.21 10.20
C ALA A 261 17.26 -19.00 11.67
N ALA A 262 18.55 -18.74 11.92
CA ALA A 262 19.04 -18.46 13.27
C ALA A 262 18.52 -17.11 13.80
N GLU A 263 18.34 -16.12 12.93
CA GLU A 263 17.99 -14.75 13.32
C GLU A 263 16.49 -14.44 13.24
N CYS A 264 15.73 -15.16 12.41
CA CYS A 264 14.34 -14.86 12.09
C CYS A 264 13.37 -15.96 12.53
N ASP A 265 12.13 -15.57 12.79
CA ASP A 265 11.04 -16.50 13.15
C ASP A 265 10.44 -17.15 11.89
N LEU A 266 10.56 -16.49 10.74
CA LEU A 266 10.19 -16.98 9.42
C LEU A 266 11.24 -16.61 8.38
N VAL A 267 11.64 -17.56 7.54
CA VAL A 267 12.48 -17.34 6.36
C VAL A 267 11.62 -17.48 5.09
N LEU A 268 11.61 -16.43 4.28
CA LEU A 268 11.02 -16.37 2.96
C LEU A 268 12.12 -16.42 1.91
N SER A 269 12.05 -17.39 1.01
CA SER A 269 12.84 -17.33 -0.22
C SER A 269 12.00 -16.82 -1.38
N SER A 270 12.61 -16.03 -2.25
CA SER A 270 12.01 -15.56 -3.49
C SER A 270 12.98 -15.78 -4.65
N GLY A 271 12.48 -16.31 -5.77
CA GLY A 271 13.29 -16.48 -7.00
C GLY A 271 13.32 -17.91 -7.53
N SER A 272 12.72 -18.86 -6.82
CA SER A 272 12.76 -20.28 -7.17
C SER A 272 11.81 -20.65 -8.32
N THR A 273 12.08 -20.15 -9.53
CA THR A 273 11.36 -20.58 -10.76
C THR A 273 12.17 -21.54 -11.61
N SER A 274 13.49 -21.55 -11.47
CA SER A 274 14.35 -22.51 -12.14
C SER A 274 14.22 -23.86 -11.43
N ALA A 275 14.02 -24.94 -12.20
CA ALA A 275 13.93 -26.28 -11.63
C ALA A 275 15.20 -26.63 -10.81
N SER A 276 16.37 -26.14 -11.22
CA SER A 276 17.64 -26.36 -10.53
C SER A 276 17.76 -25.65 -9.18
N THR A 277 17.28 -24.41 -9.05
CA THR A 277 17.34 -23.64 -7.80
C THR A 277 16.28 -24.14 -6.80
N VAL A 278 15.07 -24.47 -7.30
CA VAL A 278 14.06 -25.22 -6.52
C VAL A 278 14.66 -26.54 -6.04
N ASP A 279 15.42 -27.20 -6.90
CA ASP A 279 16.05 -28.48 -6.61
C ASP A 279 17.12 -28.40 -5.50
N VAL A 280 17.77 -27.24 -5.33
CA VAL A 280 18.75 -27.01 -4.26
C VAL A 280 18.04 -26.65 -2.96
N ILE A 281 17.07 -25.73 -3.03
CA ILE A 281 16.34 -25.26 -1.86
C ILE A 281 15.60 -26.41 -1.17
N TYR A 282 14.93 -27.30 -1.92
CA TYR A 282 14.24 -28.43 -1.28
C TYR A 282 15.23 -29.33 -0.51
N ARG A 283 16.43 -29.56 -1.06
CA ARG A 283 17.44 -30.41 -0.41
C ARG A 283 17.93 -29.79 0.87
N VAL A 284 18.19 -28.49 0.86
CA VAL A 284 18.61 -27.76 2.06
C VAL A 284 17.55 -27.90 3.15
N ILE A 285 16.25 -27.76 2.82
CA ILE A 285 15.17 -27.90 3.81
C ILE A 285 15.06 -29.33 4.32
N GLU A 286 15.12 -30.34 3.44
CA GLU A 286 15.06 -31.76 3.84
C GLU A 286 16.27 -32.21 4.65
N GLU A 287 17.46 -31.67 4.38
CA GLU A 287 18.70 -32.03 5.07
C GLU A 287 18.87 -31.27 6.40
N GLN A 288 18.27 -30.08 6.52
CA GLN A 288 18.46 -29.16 7.65
C GLN A 288 17.16 -28.91 8.44
N GLY A 289 16.14 -29.72 8.23
CA GLY A 289 14.83 -29.56 8.88
C GLY A 289 13.78 -30.49 8.29
N GLU A 290 12.59 -29.94 8.03
CA GLU A 290 11.43 -30.71 7.59
C GLU A 290 10.68 -29.99 6.46
N LEU A 291 10.45 -30.69 5.34
CA LEU A 291 9.60 -30.20 4.26
C LEU A 291 8.16 -30.70 4.44
N LEU A 292 7.20 -29.78 4.60
CA LEU A 292 5.79 -30.07 4.84
C LEU A 292 4.96 -30.07 3.56
N VAL A 293 5.21 -29.10 2.68
CA VAL A 293 4.47 -28.93 1.42
C VAL A 293 5.45 -28.68 0.29
N HIS A 294 5.27 -29.41 -0.81
CA HIS A 294 6.02 -29.24 -2.04
C HIS A 294 5.06 -29.01 -3.22
N GLY A 295 4.62 -27.77 -3.34
CA GLY A 295 3.74 -27.29 -4.39
C GLY A 295 2.26 -27.36 -4.03
N VAL A 296 1.53 -26.33 -4.46
CA VAL A 296 0.12 -26.09 -4.10
C VAL A 296 -0.74 -25.98 -5.35
N GLY A 297 -1.97 -26.48 -5.26
CA GLY A 297 -3.02 -26.41 -6.28
C GLY A 297 -3.59 -25.00 -6.50
N VAL A 298 -2.73 -24.01 -6.69
CA VAL A 298 -3.07 -22.59 -6.91
C VAL A 298 -2.47 -22.04 -8.21
N LYS A 299 -3.14 -21.08 -8.85
CA LYS A 299 -2.71 -20.40 -10.08
C LYS A 299 -2.91 -18.89 -9.96
N PRO A 300 -1.84 -18.06 -10.07
CA PRO A 300 -0.43 -18.44 -10.06
C PRO A 300 0.02 -18.95 -8.68
N GLY A 301 1.19 -19.59 -8.59
CA GLY A 301 1.78 -19.97 -7.29
C GLY A 301 2.11 -21.45 -7.07
N LYS A 302 2.01 -22.29 -8.11
CA LYS A 302 2.26 -23.75 -8.03
C LYS A 302 3.51 -24.16 -7.22
N PRO A 303 4.73 -23.59 -7.40
CA PRO A 303 5.95 -24.13 -6.79
C PRO A 303 6.18 -23.68 -5.33
N MET A 304 5.12 -23.30 -4.60
CA MET A 304 5.24 -22.92 -3.19
C MET A 304 5.79 -24.07 -2.33
N LEU A 305 6.76 -23.76 -1.48
CA LEU A 305 7.32 -24.69 -0.50
C LEU A 305 6.93 -24.24 0.92
N VAL A 306 6.66 -25.18 1.81
CA VAL A 306 6.44 -24.90 3.25
C VAL A 306 7.25 -25.91 4.05
N GLY A 307 7.97 -25.45 5.05
CA GLY A 307 8.80 -26.31 5.89
C GLY A 307 9.27 -25.64 7.16
N ARG A 308 10.18 -26.32 7.85
CA ARG A 308 10.89 -25.89 9.04
C ARG A 308 12.38 -26.04 8.82
N LEU A 309 13.17 -25.11 9.37
CA LEU A 309 14.63 -25.19 9.42
C LEU A 309 15.08 -25.31 10.87
N GLU A 310 16.00 -26.23 11.15
CA GLU A 310 16.63 -26.36 12.47
C GLU A 310 17.48 -25.13 12.77
N ASP A 311 17.37 -24.61 13.99
CA ASP A 311 18.21 -23.52 14.46
C ASP A 311 19.65 -23.98 14.70
N ALA A 312 20.59 -23.34 14.00
CA ALA A 312 22.00 -23.68 14.01
C ALA A 312 22.79 -23.00 15.16
N GLY A 313 22.19 -22.16 16.02
CA GLY A 313 22.91 -21.55 17.13
C GLY A 313 22.10 -20.69 18.10
N SER A 314 22.61 -20.55 19.33
CA SER A 314 22.05 -19.62 20.33
C SER A 314 22.07 -18.18 19.80
N ARG A 315 20.92 -17.51 19.85
CA ARG A 315 20.71 -16.17 19.28
C ARG A 315 21.62 -15.13 19.96
N PRO A 316 22.20 -14.16 19.23
CA PRO A 316 23.17 -13.20 19.78
C PRO A 316 22.66 -12.30 20.92
N ASP A 317 21.34 -12.18 21.09
CA ASP A 317 20.69 -11.28 22.06
C ASP A 317 20.20 -11.98 23.36
N ASP A 318 20.56 -13.26 23.58
CA ASP A 318 20.15 -14.06 24.76
C ASP A 318 20.83 -13.65 26.10
N ALA A 319 21.45 -12.47 26.17
CA ALA A 319 22.18 -12.05 27.37
C ALA A 319 21.34 -11.31 28.44
N THR A 320 20.05 -10.99 28.18
CA THR A 320 19.24 -10.24 29.16
C THR A 320 17.77 -10.65 29.33
N ASP A 321 17.25 -11.63 28.59
CA ASP A 321 15.81 -11.94 28.62
C ASP A 321 15.51 -13.44 28.79
N ASP A 322 15.16 -13.82 30.03
CA ASP A 322 14.80 -15.18 30.47
C ASP A 322 13.40 -15.62 29.96
N SER A 323 12.83 -14.91 28.97
CA SER A 323 11.43 -15.06 28.51
C SER A 323 11.24 -15.67 27.12
N ARG A 324 12.31 -16.07 26.41
CA ARG A 324 12.22 -16.83 25.15
C ARG A 324 12.76 -18.26 25.29
N PRO A 325 12.07 -19.30 24.77
CA PRO A 325 12.60 -20.67 24.76
C PRO A 325 13.87 -20.75 23.93
N SER A 326 14.93 -21.38 24.47
CA SER A 326 16.16 -21.69 23.75
C SER A 326 16.02 -22.99 22.94
N ALA A 327 16.57 -22.97 21.72
CA ALA A 327 16.48 -23.97 20.64
C ALA A 327 15.08 -24.09 20.00
N GLY A 328 14.79 -23.24 19.00
CA GLY A 328 13.51 -23.23 18.29
C GLY A 328 13.69 -23.33 16.78
N GLU A 329 12.95 -24.23 16.13
CA GLU A 329 12.89 -24.32 14.65
C GLU A 329 12.39 -23.00 14.05
N SER A 330 12.99 -22.54 12.94
CA SER A 330 12.50 -21.39 12.18
C SER A 330 11.54 -21.84 11.09
N ALA A 331 10.44 -21.11 10.90
CA ALA A 331 9.50 -21.38 9.83
C ALA A 331 10.13 -21.09 8.46
N TYR A 332 9.76 -21.84 7.44
CA TYR A 332 10.24 -21.61 6.07
C TYR A 332 9.09 -21.61 5.06
N VAL A 333 9.05 -20.60 4.19
CA VAL A 333 8.17 -20.58 3.01
C VAL A 333 8.93 -20.16 1.76
N GLY A 334 8.92 -21.02 0.75
CA GLY A 334 9.48 -20.71 -0.57
C GLY A 334 8.43 -20.11 -1.49
N LEU A 335 8.63 -18.86 -1.91
CA LEU A 335 7.74 -18.15 -2.82
C LEU A 335 8.16 -18.38 -4.29
N PRO A 336 7.19 -18.39 -5.23
CA PRO A 336 7.52 -18.41 -6.65
C PRO A 336 8.32 -17.16 -7.06
N GLY A 337 9.26 -17.28 -7.99
CA GLY A 337 10.08 -16.12 -8.41
C GLY A 337 9.40 -15.10 -9.33
N TYR A 338 8.23 -15.40 -9.91
CA TYR A 338 7.47 -14.41 -10.70
C TYR A 338 6.73 -13.42 -9.79
N PRO A 339 6.84 -12.09 -9.99
CA PRO A 339 6.34 -11.10 -9.04
C PRO A 339 4.86 -11.21 -8.67
N VAL A 340 3.98 -11.38 -9.67
CA VAL A 340 2.54 -11.57 -9.41
C VAL A 340 2.31 -12.82 -8.59
N SER A 341 3.07 -13.89 -8.87
CA SER A 341 2.92 -15.18 -8.19
C SER A 341 3.40 -15.10 -6.74
N ALA A 342 4.56 -14.47 -6.50
CA ALA A 342 5.12 -14.26 -5.17
C ALA A 342 4.16 -13.49 -4.28
N MET A 343 3.66 -12.34 -4.77
CA MET A 343 2.74 -11.49 -4.03
C MET A 343 1.42 -12.18 -3.72
N MET A 344 0.84 -12.90 -4.69
CA MET A 344 -0.42 -13.63 -4.50
C MET A 344 -0.28 -14.73 -3.46
N VAL A 345 0.80 -15.53 -3.53
CA VAL A 345 1.07 -16.59 -2.55
C VAL A 345 1.33 -16.00 -1.18
N PHE A 346 2.21 -14.99 -1.07
CA PHE A 346 2.50 -14.30 0.18
C PHE A 346 1.21 -13.79 0.84
N ARG A 347 0.40 -13.05 0.09
CA ARG A 347 -0.82 -12.44 0.62
C ARG A 347 -1.88 -13.46 1.05
N THR A 348 -2.04 -14.54 0.28
CA THR A 348 -3.11 -15.53 0.51
C THR A 348 -2.77 -16.50 1.64
N PHE A 349 -1.48 -16.80 1.83
CA PHE A 349 -1.04 -17.88 2.71
C PHE A 349 -0.11 -17.42 3.84
N VAL A 350 0.83 -16.51 3.58
CA VAL A 350 1.86 -16.12 4.56
C VAL A 350 1.43 -14.93 5.41
N ALA A 351 0.87 -13.89 4.79
CA ALA A 351 0.48 -12.66 5.47
C ALA A 351 -0.57 -12.87 6.59
N PRO A 352 -1.55 -13.79 6.46
CA PRO A 352 -2.45 -14.11 7.58
C PRO A 352 -1.71 -14.65 8.80
N ALA A 353 -0.74 -15.54 8.60
CA ALA A 353 0.04 -16.14 9.69
C ALA A 353 0.92 -15.11 10.42
N ILE A 354 1.53 -14.17 9.68
CA ILE A 354 2.26 -13.04 10.27
C ILE A 354 1.32 -12.15 11.09
N ARG A 355 0.11 -11.85 10.58
CA ARG A 355 -0.87 -11.04 11.30
C ARG A 355 -1.32 -11.69 12.59
N GLU A 356 -1.63 -12.98 12.54
CA GLU A 356 -2.03 -13.74 13.73
C GLU A 356 -0.92 -13.72 14.78
N ALA A 357 0.33 -13.98 14.38
CA ALA A 357 1.49 -13.92 15.27
C ALA A 357 1.69 -12.52 15.90
N ALA A 358 1.51 -11.46 15.10
CA ALA A 358 1.53 -10.07 15.57
C ALA A 358 0.29 -9.70 16.44
N GLY A 359 -0.72 -10.57 16.53
CA GLY A 359 -1.99 -10.33 17.21
C GLY A 359 -2.89 -9.32 16.51
N LEU A 360 -2.66 -9.06 15.23
CA LEU A 360 -3.45 -8.12 14.44
C LEU A 360 -4.71 -8.79 13.89
N PRO A 361 -5.85 -8.08 13.84
CA PRO A 361 -7.06 -8.59 13.21
C PRO A 361 -6.90 -8.65 11.69
N GLU A 362 -7.78 -9.41 11.05
CA GLU A 362 -7.96 -9.36 9.59
C GLU A 362 -8.24 -7.91 9.12
N PRO A 363 -7.67 -7.46 7.98
CA PRO A 363 -7.88 -6.12 7.48
C PRO A 363 -9.38 -5.83 7.22
N ALA A 364 -9.95 -4.85 7.94
CA ALA A 364 -11.33 -4.42 7.75
C ALA A 364 -11.50 -3.76 6.37
N GLY A 365 -12.56 -4.13 5.62
CA GLY A 365 -12.87 -3.53 4.32
C GLY A 365 -12.04 -4.05 3.14
N ALA A 366 -11.37 -5.20 3.29
CA ALA A 366 -10.57 -5.80 2.23
C ALA A 366 -11.40 -6.51 1.13
N THR A 367 -12.74 -6.47 1.19
CA THR A 367 -13.59 -7.05 0.15
C THR A 367 -14.53 -6.01 -0.48
N LEU A 368 -14.67 -6.10 -1.79
CA LEU A 368 -15.55 -5.25 -2.59
C LEU A 368 -16.34 -6.12 -3.56
N SER A 369 -17.67 -6.03 -3.53
CA SER A 369 -18.51 -6.69 -4.53
C SER A 369 -18.65 -5.83 -5.79
N GLY A 370 -18.62 -6.47 -6.96
CA GLY A 370 -18.81 -5.84 -8.27
C GLY A 370 -19.21 -6.86 -9.33
N SER A 371 -19.52 -6.40 -10.54
CA SER A 371 -19.88 -7.28 -11.67
C SER A 371 -18.70 -7.45 -12.61
N MET A 372 -18.43 -8.67 -13.05
CA MET A 372 -17.37 -8.93 -14.04
C MET A 372 -17.67 -8.22 -15.36
N ALA A 373 -16.74 -7.42 -15.86
CA ALA A 373 -16.89 -6.67 -17.11
C ALA A 373 -16.71 -7.58 -18.35
N THR A 374 -15.94 -8.66 -18.22
CA THR A 374 -15.64 -9.61 -19.31
C THR A 374 -15.62 -11.04 -18.79
N GLU A 375 -15.87 -12.01 -19.67
CA GLU A 375 -15.71 -13.44 -19.36
C GLU A 375 -14.25 -13.77 -19.00
N VAL A 376 -14.05 -14.53 -17.93
CA VAL A 376 -12.74 -15.08 -17.56
C VAL A 376 -12.83 -16.61 -17.51
N ARG A 377 -12.10 -17.28 -18.39
CA ARG A 377 -11.99 -18.75 -18.41
C ARG A 377 -10.96 -19.22 -17.42
N SER A 378 -11.22 -20.30 -16.70
CA SER A 378 -10.30 -20.98 -15.81
C SER A 378 -10.10 -22.44 -16.20
N GLU A 379 -8.96 -23.01 -15.84
CA GLU A 379 -8.70 -24.45 -15.99
C GLU A 379 -9.10 -25.14 -14.69
N GLN A 380 -9.86 -26.23 -14.78
CA GLN A 380 -10.24 -27.01 -13.59
C GLN A 380 -9.03 -27.57 -12.83
N GLY A 381 -9.22 -27.82 -11.54
CA GLY A 381 -8.28 -28.54 -10.69
C GLY A 381 -7.33 -27.67 -9.88
N ARG A 382 -7.42 -26.33 -9.97
CA ARG A 382 -6.64 -25.40 -9.14
C ARG A 382 -7.46 -24.17 -8.75
N LEU A 383 -7.27 -23.68 -7.54
CA LEU A 383 -7.74 -22.36 -7.13
C LEU A 383 -7.04 -21.31 -8.00
N ARG A 384 -7.81 -20.46 -8.69
CA ARG A 384 -7.23 -19.40 -9.51
C ARG A 384 -7.43 -18.04 -8.84
N LEU A 385 -6.31 -17.35 -8.62
CA LEU A 385 -6.22 -15.99 -8.12
C LEU A 385 -6.07 -15.06 -9.31
N VAL A 386 -7.15 -14.38 -9.71
CA VAL A 386 -7.15 -13.47 -10.86
C VAL A 386 -6.90 -12.05 -10.37
N PRO A 387 -5.78 -11.39 -10.73
CA PRO A 387 -5.62 -9.97 -10.50
C PRO A 387 -6.69 -9.20 -11.27
N VAL A 388 -7.36 -8.28 -10.59
CA VAL A 388 -8.44 -7.48 -11.17
C VAL A 388 -8.28 -6.02 -10.83
N GLY A 389 -8.73 -5.15 -11.75
CA GLY A 389 -9.00 -3.75 -11.47
C GLY A 389 -10.51 -3.54 -11.25
N VAL A 390 -10.84 -2.49 -10.50
CA VAL A 390 -12.21 -2.06 -10.22
C VAL A 390 -12.41 -0.69 -10.87
N THR A 391 -13.52 -0.51 -11.57
CA THR A 391 -13.98 0.78 -12.10
C THR A 391 -15.48 0.94 -11.83
N THR A 392 -16.05 2.06 -12.22
CA THR A 392 -17.50 2.29 -12.20
C THR A 392 -18.03 2.48 -13.62
N ASP A 393 -19.28 2.08 -13.86
CA ASP A 393 -19.97 2.42 -15.10
C ASP A 393 -20.60 3.84 -15.05
N GLY A 394 -21.47 4.15 -16.02
CA GLY A 394 -22.16 5.45 -16.10
C GLY A 394 -23.21 5.65 -15.01
N ASP A 395 -23.75 4.56 -14.45
CA ASP A 395 -24.75 4.58 -13.37
C ASP A 395 -24.08 4.58 -11.97
N GLY A 396 -22.75 4.43 -11.92
CA GLY A 396 -21.98 4.36 -10.69
C GLY A 396 -21.87 2.95 -10.10
N GLU A 397 -22.35 1.94 -10.81
CA GLU A 397 -22.22 0.54 -10.40
C GLU A 397 -20.79 0.04 -10.64
N ARG A 398 -20.33 -0.88 -9.78
CA ARG A 398 -18.94 -1.35 -9.80
C ARG A 398 -18.74 -2.43 -10.85
N LEU A 399 -17.75 -2.23 -11.70
CA LEU A 399 -17.28 -3.18 -12.69
C LEU A 399 -15.89 -3.69 -12.34
N VAL A 400 -15.68 -4.98 -12.53
CA VAL A 400 -14.43 -5.69 -12.24
C VAL A 400 -13.85 -6.22 -13.53
N TYR A 401 -12.61 -5.90 -13.85
CA TYR A 401 -11.96 -6.34 -15.08
C TYR A 401 -10.64 -7.05 -14.80
N PRO A 402 -10.30 -8.13 -15.53
CA PRO A 402 -9.04 -8.83 -15.34
C PRO A 402 -7.85 -7.95 -15.76
N VAL A 403 -6.82 -7.95 -14.94
CA VAL A 403 -5.51 -7.36 -15.24
C VAL A 403 -4.56 -8.51 -15.50
N ASP A 404 -4.34 -8.83 -16.78
CA ASP A 404 -3.48 -9.93 -17.19
C ASP A 404 -2.48 -9.48 -18.26
N LYS A 405 -1.22 -9.26 -17.82
CA LYS A 405 -0.04 -9.14 -18.70
C LYS A 405 0.92 -10.33 -18.53
N GLY A 406 0.45 -11.43 -17.95
CA GLY A 406 1.27 -12.55 -17.52
C GLY A 406 1.84 -12.36 -16.10
N SER A 407 2.20 -13.48 -15.47
CA SER A 407 2.64 -13.55 -14.06
C SER A 407 4.02 -12.91 -13.80
N GLY A 408 4.85 -12.75 -14.84
CA GLY A 408 6.15 -12.08 -14.75
C GLY A 408 6.09 -10.55 -14.84
N ALA A 409 4.93 -9.96 -15.16
CA ALA A 409 4.82 -8.52 -15.37
C ALA A 409 4.53 -7.78 -14.04
N THR A 410 5.50 -6.99 -13.56
CA THR A 410 5.32 -6.14 -12.37
C THR A 410 4.18 -5.12 -12.54
N THR A 411 3.93 -4.66 -13.77
CA THR A 411 2.83 -3.73 -14.05
C THR A 411 1.45 -4.34 -13.82
N SER A 412 1.32 -5.67 -13.87
CA SER A 412 0.07 -6.35 -13.48
C SER A 412 -0.27 -6.14 -12.01
N LEU A 413 0.74 -5.99 -11.14
CA LEU A 413 0.52 -5.69 -9.72
C LEU A 413 0.11 -4.24 -9.51
N SER A 414 0.77 -3.29 -10.17
CA SER A 414 0.45 -1.86 -10.02
C SER A 414 -0.89 -1.46 -10.65
N GLU A 415 -1.35 -2.17 -11.68
CA GLU A 415 -2.61 -1.89 -12.38
C GLU A 415 -3.83 -2.59 -11.76
N ALA A 416 -3.60 -3.54 -10.85
CA ALA A 416 -4.62 -4.30 -10.16
C ALA A 416 -4.95 -3.71 -8.78
N ASP A 417 -6.24 -3.76 -8.45
CA ASP A 417 -6.80 -3.28 -7.19
C ASP A 417 -6.97 -4.41 -6.17
N GLY A 418 -7.05 -5.66 -6.64
CA GLY A 418 -7.25 -6.82 -5.80
C GLY A 418 -7.31 -8.11 -6.61
N VAL A 419 -7.91 -9.12 -5.99
CA VAL A 419 -7.96 -10.49 -6.51
C VAL A 419 -9.39 -11.01 -6.49
N VAL A 420 -9.80 -11.67 -7.58
CA VAL A 420 -10.97 -12.54 -7.58
C VAL A 420 -10.51 -13.98 -7.49
N GLU A 421 -11.04 -14.71 -6.51
CA GLU A 421 -10.84 -16.15 -6.37
C GLU A 421 -11.83 -16.92 -7.24
N ILE A 422 -11.33 -17.79 -8.11
CA ILE A 422 -12.13 -18.74 -8.88
C ILE A 422 -11.86 -20.14 -8.35
N SER A 423 -12.92 -20.80 -7.86
CA SER A 423 -12.85 -22.17 -7.35
C SER A 423 -12.26 -23.13 -8.38
N ALA A 424 -11.58 -24.19 -7.90
CA ALA A 424 -11.01 -25.23 -8.74
C ALA A 424 -12.04 -25.99 -9.60
N GLU A 425 -13.33 -25.90 -9.23
CA GLU A 425 -14.45 -26.53 -9.94
C GLU A 425 -15.11 -25.60 -10.98
N THR A 426 -14.71 -24.33 -11.04
CA THR A 426 -15.33 -23.31 -11.90
C THR A 426 -14.57 -23.15 -13.21
N ASP A 427 -15.24 -23.38 -14.34
CA ASP A 427 -14.66 -23.27 -15.69
C ASP A 427 -14.60 -21.85 -16.24
N TYR A 428 -15.58 -21.01 -15.89
CA TYR A 428 -15.69 -19.64 -16.38
C TYR A 428 -16.46 -18.77 -15.40
N LEU A 429 -16.06 -17.51 -15.30
CA LEU A 429 -16.87 -16.42 -14.78
C LEU A 429 -17.44 -15.64 -15.95
N ASN A 430 -18.76 -15.42 -15.98
CA ASN A 430 -19.43 -14.72 -17.07
C ASN A 430 -19.32 -13.21 -16.91
N ALA A 431 -19.38 -12.48 -18.03
CA ALA A 431 -19.66 -11.04 -17.97
C ALA A 431 -21.02 -10.78 -17.29
N GLY A 432 -21.08 -9.79 -16.41
CA GLY A 432 -22.24 -9.45 -15.57
C GLY A 432 -22.38 -10.31 -14.30
N GLU A 433 -21.57 -11.35 -14.12
CA GLU A 433 -21.59 -12.17 -12.92
C GLU A 433 -21.06 -11.38 -11.72
N ARG A 434 -21.77 -11.46 -10.58
CA ARG A 434 -21.34 -10.80 -9.34
C ARG A 434 -20.18 -11.56 -8.72
N VAL A 435 -19.12 -10.84 -8.38
CA VAL A 435 -17.91 -11.36 -7.75
C VAL A 435 -17.53 -10.56 -6.51
N GLU A 436 -16.83 -11.22 -5.61
CA GLU A 436 -16.16 -10.59 -4.47
C GLU A 436 -14.69 -10.37 -4.85
N VAL A 437 -14.24 -9.12 -4.75
CA VAL A 437 -12.84 -8.74 -4.97
C VAL A 437 -12.15 -8.58 -3.62
N GLN A 438 -11.11 -9.36 -3.37
CA GLN A 438 -10.22 -9.15 -2.24
C GLN A 438 -9.20 -8.05 -2.59
N LEU A 439 -9.50 -6.81 -2.19
CA LEU A 439 -8.70 -5.61 -2.45
C LEU A 439 -7.32 -5.72 -1.82
N PHE A 440 -6.25 -5.33 -2.52
CA PHE A 440 -4.89 -5.31 -1.96
C PHE A 440 -4.74 -4.33 -0.80
N SER A 441 -5.54 -3.27 -0.77
CA SER A 441 -5.62 -2.31 0.32
C SER A 441 -7.06 -1.83 0.54
N PRO A 442 -7.50 -1.57 1.77
CA PRO A 442 -8.79 -0.93 2.04
C PRO A 442 -8.87 0.51 1.51
N ASP A 443 -7.73 1.12 1.19
CA ASP A 443 -7.64 2.46 0.63
C ASP A 443 -7.77 2.50 -0.89
N VAL A 444 -7.92 1.35 -1.54
CA VAL A 444 -8.22 1.29 -2.97
C VAL A 444 -9.45 2.15 -3.29
N ARG A 445 -9.29 3.03 -4.27
CA ARG A 445 -10.37 3.81 -4.86
C ARG A 445 -10.41 3.49 -6.35
N PRO A 446 -11.57 3.07 -6.90
CA PRO A 446 -11.73 2.95 -8.34
C PRO A 446 -11.31 4.26 -9.03
N PRO A 447 -10.64 4.19 -10.19
CA PRO A 447 -10.24 5.39 -10.90
C PRO A 447 -11.48 6.21 -11.29
N THR A 448 -11.37 7.53 -11.25
CA THR A 448 -12.44 8.42 -11.72
C THR A 448 -12.63 8.31 -13.23
N LEU A 449 -11.57 7.88 -13.91
CA LEU A 449 -11.46 7.76 -15.35
C LEU A 449 -10.52 6.59 -15.71
N LEU A 450 -11.05 5.60 -16.42
CA LEU A 450 -10.30 4.46 -16.96
C LEU A 450 -10.14 4.61 -18.48
N GLY A 451 -8.91 4.82 -18.93
CA GLY A 451 -8.53 4.82 -20.34
C GLY A 451 -7.73 3.59 -20.75
N VAL A 452 -7.81 3.22 -22.03
CA VAL A 452 -7.00 2.14 -22.61
C VAL A 452 -6.58 2.49 -24.03
N GLY A 453 -5.50 1.90 -24.54
CA GLY A 453 -5.19 1.99 -25.97
C GLY A 453 -3.72 2.27 -26.27
N GLU A 454 -3.48 3.11 -27.28
CA GLU A 454 -2.13 3.50 -27.70
C GLU A 454 -1.39 4.27 -26.59
N ASP A 455 -0.12 3.96 -26.36
CA ASP A 455 0.73 4.80 -25.54
C ASP A 455 1.07 6.09 -26.28
N ASP A 456 0.81 7.24 -25.66
CA ASP A 456 1.03 8.54 -26.29
C ASP A 456 1.53 9.57 -25.26
N PRO A 457 2.72 10.18 -25.46
CA PRO A 457 3.26 11.18 -24.54
C PRO A 457 2.37 12.42 -24.35
N ALA A 458 1.65 12.85 -25.39
CA ALA A 458 0.76 14.00 -25.29
C ALA A 458 -0.48 13.68 -24.45
N LEU A 459 -1.05 12.49 -24.62
CA LEU A 459 -2.13 12.00 -23.76
C LEU A 459 -1.67 11.90 -22.29
N ASN A 460 -0.48 11.35 -22.04
CA ASN A 460 0.04 11.22 -20.66
C ASN A 460 0.12 12.59 -19.96
N ARG A 461 0.56 13.64 -20.68
CA ARG A 461 0.57 15.02 -20.17
C ARG A 461 -0.83 15.58 -19.89
N LEU A 462 -1.84 15.18 -20.67
CA LEU A 462 -3.24 15.58 -20.41
C LEU A 462 -3.79 14.88 -19.17
N LEU A 463 -3.48 13.59 -19.01
CA LEU A 463 -3.88 12.78 -17.86
C LEU A 463 -3.30 13.29 -16.54
N ASP A 464 -2.07 13.84 -16.54
CA ASP A 464 -1.44 14.41 -15.34
C ASP A 464 -2.27 15.52 -14.66
N GLY A 465 -3.17 16.17 -15.41
CA GLY A 465 -4.07 17.19 -14.89
C GLY A 465 -5.43 16.68 -14.39
N LEU A 466 -5.71 15.39 -14.49
CA LEU A 466 -6.99 14.80 -14.09
C LEU A 466 -6.89 14.18 -12.69
N GLU A 467 -8.01 14.15 -11.97
CA GLU A 467 -8.06 13.56 -10.63
C GLU A 467 -8.06 12.03 -10.72
N HIS A 468 -7.01 11.34 -10.28
CA HIS A 468 -6.95 9.87 -10.21
C HIS A 468 -7.30 9.08 -11.50
N PRO A 469 -6.76 9.44 -12.67
CA PRO A 469 -6.95 8.63 -13.87
C PRO A 469 -6.16 7.31 -13.79
N ARG A 470 -6.66 6.29 -14.48
CA ARG A 470 -5.90 5.08 -14.78
C ARG A 470 -5.85 4.87 -16.29
N TYR A 471 -4.66 4.61 -16.81
CA TYR A 471 -4.47 4.35 -18.23
C TYR A 471 -3.74 3.03 -18.47
N LEU A 472 -4.32 2.14 -19.27
CA LEU A 472 -3.71 0.86 -19.63
C LEU A 472 -3.25 0.89 -21.08
N SER A 473 -1.94 0.96 -21.28
CA SER A 473 -1.33 0.87 -22.60
C SER A 473 -1.39 -0.57 -23.13
N VAL A 474 -2.28 -0.80 -24.09
CA VAL A 474 -2.56 -2.11 -24.69
C VAL A 474 -2.55 -2.08 -26.22
N GLY A 475 -2.24 -0.93 -26.82
CA GLY A 475 -2.30 -0.72 -28.27
C GLY A 475 -3.70 -0.35 -28.77
N THR A 476 -3.75 0.19 -29.98
CA THR A 476 -4.98 0.66 -30.63
C THR A 476 -6.02 -0.46 -30.78
N GLN A 477 -5.68 -1.61 -31.37
CA GLN A 477 -6.66 -2.66 -31.66
C GLN A 477 -7.24 -3.32 -30.38
N PRO A 478 -6.44 -3.70 -29.36
CA PRO A 478 -6.96 -4.19 -28.10
C PRO A 478 -7.75 -3.13 -27.32
N GLY A 479 -7.34 -1.85 -27.38
CA GLY A 479 -8.05 -0.74 -26.75
C GLY A 479 -9.46 -0.56 -27.30
N LEU A 480 -9.60 -0.52 -28.63
CA LEU A 480 -10.90 -0.44 -29.31
C LEU A 480 -11.81 -1.63 -28.99
N ARG A 481 -11.25 -2.84 -28.90
CA ARG A 481 -11.99 -4.03 -28.48
C ARG A 481 -12.54 -3.88 -27.07
N ARG A 482 -11.71 -3.46 -26.11
CA ARG A 482 -12.14 -3.26 -24.71
C ARG A 482 -13.19 -2.16 -24.58
N LEU A 483 -13.07 -1.08 -25.36
CA LEU A 483 -14.08 -0.02 -25.42
C LEU A 483 -15.43 -0.56 -25.87
N ARG A 484 -15.45 -1.33 -26.96
CA ARG A 484 -16.67 -1.98 -27.47
C ARG A 484 -17.27 -2.96 -26.47
N ASP A 485 -16.43 -3.67 -25.70
CA ASP A 485 -16.87 -4.57 -24.65
C ASP A 485 -17.32 -3.81 -23.37
N GLY A 486 -17.34 -2.47 -23.41
CA GLY A 486 -17.88 -1.61 -22.37
C GLY A 486 -17.02 -1.54 -21.11
N VAL A 487 -15.72 -1.85 -21.18
CA VAL A 487 -14.84 -1.88 -20.00
C VAL A 487 -14.34 -0.48 -19.60
N PRO A 488 -13.61 0.26 -20.47
CA PRO A 488 -13.08 1.58 -20.16
C PRO A 488 -14.11 2.69 -20.36
N ASP A 489 -13.77 3.87 -19.84
CA ASP A 489 -14.50 5.11 -20.10
C ASP A 489 -14.11 5.72 -21.45
N PHE A 490 -12.86 5.54 -21.88
CA PHE A 490 -12.39 5.94 -23.20
C PHE A 490 -11.29 5.02 -23.75
N ALA A 491 -11.06 5.06 -25.06
CA ALA A 491 -9.89 4.47 -25.68
C ALA A 491 -9.15 5.44 -26.61
N VAL A 492 -7.83 5.27 -26.69
CA VAL A 492 -6.98 6.02 -27.63
C VAL A 492 -6.56 5.13 -28.78
N ALA A 493 -6.83 5.64 -29.97
CA ALA A 493 -6.57 4.95 -31.22
C ALA A 493 -5.78 5.85 -32.16
N SER A 494 -4.81 5.27 -32.86
CA SER A 494 -3.97 6.02 -33.81
C SER A 494 -3.78 5.24 -35.11
N GLY A 495 -3.42 5.96 -36.17
CA GLY A 495 -3.21 5.38 -37.50
C GLY A 495 -4.51 5.12 -38.28
N PRO A 496 -4.42 4.50 -39.46
CA PRO A 496 -5.59 4.14 -40.27
C PRO A 496 -6.49 3.18 -39.49
N LEU A 497 -7.73 3.60 -39.25
CA LEU A 497 -8.75 2.75 -38.64
C LEU A 497 -9.58 2.10 -39.74
N GLU A 498 -9.44 0.78 -39.91
CA GLU A 498 -10.16 0.03 -40.95
C GLU A 498 -11.67 -0.07 -40.72
N ARG A 499 -12.12 0.13 -39.46
CA ARG A 499 -13.52 0.02 -39.05
C ARG A 499 -13.87 1.12 -38.07
N ASP A 500 -15.00 1.78 -38.31
CA ASP A 500 -15.60 2.64 -37.30
C ASP A 500 -16.08 1.79 -36.12
N VAL A 501 -15.73 2.23 -34.92
CA VAL A 501 -16.21 1.67 -33.66
C VAL A 501 -17.38 2.54 -33.21
N ASP A 502 -18.44 1.92 -32.70
CA ASP A 502 -19.58 2.62 -32.12
C ASP A 502 -19.16 3.29 -30.81
N ALA A 503 -18.59 4.49 -30.94
CA ALA A 503 -18.03 5.28 -29.85
C ALA A 503 -18.14 6.78 -30.20
N THR A 504 -18.18 7.61 -29.16
CA THR A 504 -18.25 9.07 -29.34
C THR A 504 -16.84 9.64 -29.36
N GLU A 505 -16.47 10.42 -30.39
CA GLU A 505 -15.16 11.08 -30.41
C GLU A 505 -15.15 12.25 -29.40
N LEU A 506 -14.32 12.14 -28.36
CA LEU A 506 -14.13 13.19 -27.35
C LEU A 506 -13.19 14.28 -27.86
N GLY A 507 -12.23 13.90 -28.71
CA GLY A 507 -11.28 14.82 -29.31
C GLY A 507 -10.30 14.11 -30.23
N ARG A 508 -9.50 14.91 -30.94
CA ARG A 508 -8.44 14.44 -31.84
C ARG A 508 -7.28 15.42 -31.89
N TYR A 509 -6.09 14.90 -32.14
CA TYR A 509 -4.89 15.68 -32.42
C TYR A 509 -4.02 14.95 -33.43
N THR A 510 -3.00 15.61 -33.98
CA THR A 510 -2.01 15.00 -34.86
C THR A 510 -0.65 14.95 -34.18
N ARG A 511 0.15 13.94 -34.55
CA ARG A 511 1.54 13.79 -34.12
C ARG A 511 2.41 13.43 -35.32
N GLU A 512 3.65 13.89 -35.31
CA GLU A 512 4.60 13.55 -36.37
C GLU A 512 5.23 12.18 -36.10
N TRP A 513 5.22 11.32 -37.10
CA TRP A 513 5.73 9.95 -37.03
C TRP A 513 6.66 9.66 -38.20
N GLY A 514 7.52 8.65 -38.04
CA GLY A 514 8.46 8.29 -39.08
C GLY A 514 9.54 7.34 -38.61
N LEU A 515 10.73 7.46 -39.20
CA LEU A 515 11.90 6.65 -38.88
C LEU A 515 12.85 7.44 -37.98
N ILE A 516 13.10 6.90 -36.79
CA ILE A 516 14.17 7.33 -35.90
C ILE A 516 15.47 6.69 -36.40
N VAL A 517 16.54 7.47 -36.45
CA VAL A 517 17.87 7.07 -36.93
C VAL A 517 18.96 7.61 -36.01
N GLN A 518 20.20 7.16 -36.20
CA GLN A 518 21.34 7.72 -35.47
C GLN A 518 21.51 9.23 -35.73
N PRO A 519 22.07 10.01 -34.77
CA PRO A 519 22.35 11.42 -34.97
C PRO A 519 23.17 11.67 -36.24
N GLY A 520 22.72 12.61 -37.07
CA GLY A 520 23.35 12.93 -38.35
C GLY A 520 23.05 11.94 -39.49
N ASN A 521 22.21 10.92 -39.26
CA ASN A 521 21.75 9.95 -40.26
C ASN A 521 22.89 9.34 -41.12
N PRO A 522 23.89 8.69 -40.50
CA PRO A 522 25.08 8.18 -41.21
C PRO A 522 24.80 7.06 -42.22
N ARG A 523 23.60 6.47 -42.17
CA ARG A 523 23.13 5.44 -43.10
C ARG A 523 22.32 6.01 -44.26
N GLU A 524 22.16 7.34 -44.31
CA GLU A 524 21.47 8.06 -45.39
C GLU A 524 20.03 7.54 -45.63
N ILE A 525 19.32 7.16 -44.56
CA ILE A 525 17.95 6.65 -44.66
C ILE A 525 17.01 7.85 -44.79
N GLU A 526 16.32 8.00 -45.91
CA GLU A 526 15.39 9.11 -46.20
C GLU A 526 13.92 8.66 -46.23
N GLY A 527 13.66 7.35 -46.27
CA GLY A 527 12.31 6.80 -46.13
C GLY A 527 12.24 5.28 -46.19
N VAL A 528 11.01 4.75 -46.29
CA VAL A 528 10.74 3.30 -46.36
C VAL A 528 11.42 2.65 -47.58
N SER A 529 11.55 3.41 -48.68
CA SER A 529 12.23 2.98 -49.90
C SER A 529 13.67 2.49 -49.65
N ASP A 530 14.40 3.14 -48.74
CA ASP A 530 15.79 2.80 -48.41
C ASP A 530 15.88 1.56 -47.53
N LEU A 531 14.91 1.34 -46.65
CA LEU A 531 14.81 0.11 -45.85
C LEU A 531 14.65 -1.14 -46.72
N VAL A 532 14.01 -1.01 -47.89
CA VAL A 532 13.85 -2.10 -48.87
C VAL A 532 15.11 -2.29 -49.73
N ALA A 533 15.79 -1.19 -50.07
CA ALA A 533 16.89 -1.20 -51.03
C ALA A 533 18.26 -1.47 -50.39
N GLY A 534 18.42 -1.18 -49.10
CA GLY A 534 19.66 -1.26 -48.35
C GLY A 534 19.72 -2.38 -47.31
N ASP A 535 20.93 -2.63 -46.82
CA ASP A 535 21.21 -3.56 -45.72
C ASP A 535 21.13 -2.80 -44.38
N HIS A 536 19.89 -2.63 -43.89
CA HIS A 536 19.57 -1.87 -42.69
C HIS A 536 18.82 -2.74 -41.68
N ARG A 537 19.34 -2.83 -40.46
CA ARG A 537 18.65 -3.48 -39.36
C ARG A 537 17.53 -2.56 -38.87
N PHE A 538 16.29 -2.93 -39.15
CA PHE A 538 15.13 -2.14 -38.78
C PHE A 538 14.41 -2.72 -37.56
N VAL A 539 13.92 -1.86 -36.68
CA VAL A 539 13.12 -2.26 -35.51
C VAL A 539 11.73 -1.64 -35.58
N ASN A 540 10.73 -2.51 -35.47
CA ASN A 540 9.34 -2.14 -35.66
C ASN A 540 8.56 -2.06 -34.34
N ARG A 541 7.29 -1.67 -34.45
CA ARG A 541 6.25 -1.74 -33.42
C ARG A 541 5.42 -3.01 -33.63
N THR A 542 4.77 -3.46 -32.57
CA THR A 542 3.88 -4.62 -32.65
C THR A 542 2.61 -4.33 -33.48
N PRO A 543 1.95 -5.34 -34.08
CA PRO A 543 0.77 -5.17 -34.95
C PRO A 543 -0.45 -4.45 -34.33
N ASP A 544 -0.51 -4.37 -33.01
CA ASP A 544 -1.52 -3.65 -32.25
C ASP A 544 -1.29 -2.12 -32.16
N SER A 545 -0.11 -1.64 -32.56
CA SER A 545 0.24 -0.20 -32.54
C SER A 545 -0.22 0.50 -33.82
N GLY A 546 -0.78 1.70 -33.68
CA GLY A 546 -1.16 2.52 -34.85
C GLY A 546 0.02 2.94 -35.72
N LEU A 547 1.22 3.06 -35.15
CA LEU A 547 2.47 3.28 -35.91
C LEU A 547 2.79 2.12 -36.85
N ARG A 548 2.54 0.88 -36.40
CA ARG A 548 2.72 -0.30 -37.24
C ARG A 548 1.74 -0.31 -38.40
N THR A 549 0.47 0.00 -38.15
CA THR A 549 -0.54 0.11 -39.22
C THR A 549 -0.22 1.23 -40.22
N SER A 550 0.35 2.34 -39.76
CA SER A 550 0.74 3.45 -40.65
C SER A 550 1.94 3.09 -41.51
N LEU A 551 2.95 2.42 -40.94
CA LEU A 551 4.08 1.91 -41.70
C LEU A 551 3.65 0.88 -42.75
N GLU A 552 2.74 -0.03 -42.40
CA GLU A 552 2.21 -1.00 -43.36
C GLU A 552 1.52 -0.34 -44.55
N ARG A 553 0.83 0.78 -44.31
CA ARG A 553 0.24 1.59 -45.38
C ARG A 553 1.30 2.23 -46.28
N GLU A 554 2.37 2.78 -45.71
CA GLU A 554 3.49 3.31 -46.52
C GLU A 554 4.15 2.22 -47.38
N VAL A 555 4.24 0.99 -46.85
CA VAL A 555 4.72 -0.16 -47.62
C VAL A 555 3.74 -0.55 -48.74
N ASP A 556 2.42 -0.50 -48.47
CA ASP A 556 1.41 -0.74 -49.51
C ASP A 556 1.49 0.31 -50.63
N GLU A 557 1.62 1.60 -50.28
CA GLU A 557 1.78 2.70 -51.25
C GLU A 557 3.07 2.54 -52.07
N LEU A 558 4.18 2.16 -51.43
CA LEU A 558 5.45 1.86 -52.13
C LEU A 558 5.35 0.62 -53.04
N ALA A 559 4.57 -0.40 -52.66
CA ALA A 559 4.34 -1.59 -53.47
C ALA A 559 3.58 -1.23 -54.76
N ASP A 560 2.55 -0.39 -54.64
CA ASP A 560 1.80 0.15 -55.78
C ASP A 560 2.68 0.99 -56.71
N GLU A 561 3.56 1.83 -56.15
CA GLU A 561 4.52 2.63 -56.94
C GLU A 561 5.55 1.77 -57.70
N ARG A 562 5.95 0.64 -57.12
CA ARG A 562 6.98 -0.26 -57.69
C ARG A 562 6.42 -1.39 -58.54
N ASP A 563 5.09 -1.51 -58.68
CA ASP A 563 4.41 -2.67 -59.29
C ASP A 563 4.91 -4.00 -58.69
N ALA A 564 5.08 -4.01 -57.37
CA ALA A 564 5.58 -5.13 -56.57
C ALA A 564 4.51 -5.63 -55.59
N SER A 565 4.66 -6.82 -55.02
CA SER A 565 3.75 -7.25 -53.95
C SER A 565 4.24 -6.72 -52.60
N ARG A 566 3.29 -6.36 -51.72
CA ARG A 566 3.58 -5.99 -50.32
C ARG A 566 4.44 -7.04 -49.60
N ALA A 567 4.17 -8.32 -49.85
CA ALA A 567 4.92 -9.42 -49.23
C ALA A 567 6.40 -9.39 -49.62
N ASP A 568 6.71 -9.11 -50.90
CA ASP A 568 8.09 -9.01 -51.38
C ASP A 568 8.83 -7.83 -50.72
N LEU A 569 8.14 -6.69 -50.53
CA LEU A 569 8.74 -5.54 -49.85
C LEU A 569 8.98 -5.80 -48.36
N ILE A 570 8.04 -6.46 -47.68
CA ILE A 570 8.19 -6.82 -46.27
C ILE A 570 9.35 -7.79 -46.08
N GLU A 571 9.48 -8.81 -46.94
CA GLU A 571 10.58 -9.78 -46.90
C GLU A 571 11.95 -9.11 -47.12
N ALA A 572 11.99 -8.03 -47.89
CA ALA A 572 13.20 -7.25 -48.13
C ALA A 572 13.62 -6.35 -46.94
N ILE A 573 12.71 -6.03 -46.01
CA ILE A 573 13.02 -5.20 -44.84
C ILE A 573 13.45 -6.09 -43.67
N GLU A 574 14.74 -6.11 -43.37
CA GLU A 574 15.27 -6.88 -42.23
C GLU A 574 14.64 -6.39 -40.91
N GLY A 575 14.00 -7.31 -40.17
CA GLY A 575 13.42 -7.01 -38.87
C GLY A 575 12.00 -6.41 -38.92
N PHE A 576 11.36 -6.35 -40.09
CA PHE A 576 9.99 -5.83 -40.22
C PHE A 576 9.01 -6.53 -39.27
N ASP A 577 9.02 -7.86 -39.20
CA ASP A 577 8.08 -8.63 -38.37
C ASP A 577 8.42 -8.64 -36.86
N LEU A 578 9.61 -8.17 -36.47
CA LEU A 578 10.03 -8.11 -35.08
C LEU A 578 9.58 -6.78 -34.45
N GLY A 579 8.39 -6.79 -33.86
CA GLY A 579 7.80 -5.62 -33.20
C GLY A 579 8.09 -5.53 -31.70
N LEU A 580 8.42 -4.33 -31.21
CA LEU A 580 8.54 -4.02 -29.79
C LEU A 580 7.32 -3.24 -29.27
N ARG A 581 6.88 -3.53 -28.03
CA ARG A 581 5.64 -2.95 -27.44
C ARG A 581 5.79 -1.56 -26.81
N ALA A 582 6.90 -1.23 -26.16
CA ALA A 582 7.06 0.06 -25.47
C ALA A 582 7.51 1.17 -26.43
N HIS A 583 6.91 2.37 -26.34
CA HIS A 583 7.04 3.41 -27.37
C HIS A 583 8.49 3.87 -27.62
N GLU A 584 9.35 3.87 -26.60
CA GLU A 584 10.80 4.13 -26.74
C GLU A 584 11.64 2.92 -27.12
N SER A 585 11.15 1.69 -26.93
CA SER A 585 11.98 0.50 -27.09
C SER A 585 12.63 0.39 -28.47
N PRO A 586 11.95 0.71 -29.59
CA PRO A 586 12.60 0.79 -30.89
C PRO A 586 13.75 1.80 -30.95
N ALA A 587 13.57 3.01 -30.39
CA ALA A 587 14.60 4.04 -30.36
C ALA A 587 15.81 3.62 -29.51
N ARG A 588 15.60 2.91 -28.40
CA ARG A 588 16.70 2.41 -27.56
C ARG A 588 17.59 1.37 -28.25
N ARG A 589 17.05 0.63 -29.22
CA ARG A 589 17.83 -0.28 -30.09
C ARG A 589 18.78 0.46 -31.03
N LEU A 590 18.55 1.75 -31.28
CA LEU A 590 19.53 2.59 -31.96
C LEU A 590 20.64 2.95 -30.99
N ILE A 591 20.30 3.41 -29.78
CA ILE A 591 21.28 3.82 -28.76
C ILE A 591 22.26 2.68 -28.42
N ASP A 592 21.79 1.43 -28.33
CA ASP A 592 22.64 0.26 -28.06
C ASP A 592 23.39 -0.27 -29.31
N GLY A 593 23.15 0.31 -30.50
CA GLY A 593 23.80 -0.06 -31.76
C GLY A 593 23.26 -1.33 -32.43
N SER A 594 22.18 -1.91 -31.91
CA SER A 594 21.57 -3.13 -32.47
C SER A 594 20.68 -2.88 -33.69
N ALA A 595 20.30 -1.63 -33.96
CA ALA A 595 19.51 -1.21 -35.12
C ALA A 595 20.14 -0.02 -35.86
N ASP A 596 19.73 0.16 -37.13
CA ASP A 596 20.12 1.27 -38.00
C ASP A 596 18.95 2.27 -38.20
N ALA A 597 17.70 1.78 -38.16
CA ALA A 597 16.49 2.60 -38.13
C ALA A 597 15.40 1.95 -37.26
N ALA A 598 14.49 2.78 -36.75
CA ALA A 598 13.35 2.32 -35.96
C ALA A 598 12.10 3.15 -36.22
N VAL A 599 10.91 2.56 -36.26
CA VAL A 599 9.68 3.36 -36.35
C VAL A 599 9.37 4.02 -35.00
N GLY A 600 8.97 5.29 -35.02
CA GLY A 600 8.66 6.03 -33.80
C GLY A 600 8.11 7.44 -34.05
N LEU A 601 8.04 8.22 -32.97
CA LEU A 601 7.53 9.59 -32.95
C LEU A 601 8.69 10.59 -32.94
N ARG A 602 8.48 11.78 -33.54
CA ARG A 602 9.47 12.88 -33.47
C ARG A 602 9.83 13.23 -32.03
N GLU A 603 8.84 13.33 -31.16
CA GLU A 603 9.04 13.62 -29.73
C GLU A 603 9.97 12.63 -29.04
N THR A 604 9.91 11.34 -29.41
CA THR A 604 10.83 10.32 -28.90
C THR A 604 12.26 10.53 -29.39
N ALA A 605 12.42 10.87 -30.66
CA ALA A 605 13.74 11.15 -31.24
C ALA A 605 14.37 12.39 -30.59
N ASP A 606 13.62 13.49 -30.49
CA ASP A 606 14.09 14.75 -29.90
C ASP A 606 14.51 14.56 -28.44
N ARG A 607 13.73 13.81 -27.65
CA ARG A 607 14.03 13.55 -26.24
C ARG A 607 15.26 12.67 -26.01
N LEU A 608 15.56 11.78 -26.95
CA LEU A 608 16.70 10.87 -26.88
C LEU A 608 17.91 11.37 -27.67
N ASP A 609 17.86 12.63 -28.15
CA ASP A 609 18.89 13.25 -28.99
C ASP A 609 19.24 12.43 -30.25
N LEU A 610 18.24 11.78 -30.87
CA LEU A 610 18.37 10.96 -32.07
C LEU A 610 17.97 11.72 -33.35
N GLY A 611 18.38 11.21 -34.51
CA GLY A 611 17.93 11.70 -35.80
C GLY A 611 16.50 11.25 -36.11
N PHE A 612 15.80 12.00 -36.96
CA PHE A 612 14.42 11.69 -37.33
C PHE A 612 14.14 12.01 -38.79
N VAL A 613 13.49 11.05 -39.47
CA VAL A 613 13.06 11.11 -40.86
C VAL A 613 11.53 11.08 -40.86
N SER A 614 10.92 12.17 -41.27
CA SER A 614 9.46 12.31 -41.24
C SER A 614 8.79 11.45 -42.31
N LEU A 615 7.79 10.67 -41.92
CA LEU A 615 6.84 10.02 -42.83
C LEU A 615 5.46 10.70 -42.77
N GLY A 616 5.40 11.93 -42.22
CA GLY A 616 4.21 12.75 -42.15
C GLY A 616 3.54 12.76 -40.77
N GLU A 617 2.26 13.13 -40.77
CA GLU A 617 1.45 13.25 -39.56
C GLU A 617 0.49 12.07 -39.41
N GLN A 618 0.34 11.59 -38.19
CA GLN A 618 -0.62 10.56 -37.81
C GLN A 618 -1.70 11.17 -36.92
N PRO A 619 -2.99 10.99 -37.25
CA PRO A 619 -4.07 11.39 -36.36
C PRO A 619 -4.16 10.42 -35.17
N VAL A 620 -4.39 10.99 -34.00
CA VAL A 620 -4.75 10.30 -32.76
C VAL A 620 -6.16 10.71 -32.39
N ARG A 621 -7.01 9.72 -32.13
CA ARG A 621 -8.41 9.91 -31.75
C ARG A 621 -8.62 9.40 -30.33
N VAL A 622 -9.31 10.21 -29.53
CA VAL A 622 -9.78 9.81 -28.20
C VAL A 622 -11.27 9.52 -28.30
N LEU A 623 -11.62 8.26 -28.09
CA LEU A 623 -12.97 7.72 -28.28
C LEU A 623 -13.59 7.37 -26.93
N GLY A 624 -14.64 8.07 -26.54
CA GLY A 624 -15.38 7.87 -25.31
C GLY A 624 -16.45 6.79 -25.44
N ASN A 625 -16.69 6.09 -24.34
CA ASN A 625 -17.81 5.19 -24.18
C ASN A 625 -19.11 6.01 -24.13
N SER A 626 -20.01 5.76 -25.08
CA SER A 626 -21.25 6.52 -25.26
C SER A 626 -22.16 6.49 -24.03
N ASP A 627 -22.10 5.42 -23.22
CA ASP A 627 -22.91 5.27 -22.01
C ASP A 627 -22.31 6.00 -20.79
N ARG A 628 -21.12 6.61 -20.94
CA ARG A 628 -20.34 7.18 -19.82
C ARG A 628 -19.92 8.63 -20.03
N LEU A 629 -20.43 9.29 -21.07
CA LEU A 629 -20.10 10.68 -21.40
C LEU A 629 -20.42 11.68 -20.27
N GLU A 630 -21.36 11.31 -19.40
CA GLU A 630 -21.79 12.15 -18.30
C GLU A 630 -20.88 12.05 -17.06
N LYS A 631 -19.95 11.08 -17.02
CA LYS A 631 -18.98 10.94 -15.91
C LYS A 631 -18.07 12.16 -15.89
N LEU A 632 -17.83 12.71 -14.69
CA LEU A 632 -17.04 13.93 -14.50
C LEU A 632 -15.67 13.85 -15.20
N GLY A 633 -14.91 12.78 -14.95
CA GLY A 633 -13.58 12.61 -15.56
C GLY A 633 -13.61 12.54 -17.09
N VAL A 634 -14.70 12.04 -17.69
CA VAL A 634 -14.83 11.99 -19.16
C VAL A 634 -15.05 13.39 -19.73
N ARG A 635 -15.86 14.21 -19.06
CA ARG A 635 -16.08 15.61 -19.45
C ARG A 635 -14.82 16.45 -19.29
N GLU A 636 -14.12 16.31 -18.16
CA GLU A 636 -12.85 17.00 -17.92
C GLU A 636 -11.78 16.64 -18.95
N LEU A 637 -11.71 15.36 -19.35
CA LEU A 637 -10.84 14.94 -20.45
C LEU A 637 -11.25 15.58 -21.78
N ALA A 638 -12.54 15.60 -22.10
CA ALA A 638 -13.05 16.20 -23.34
C ALA A 638 -12.76 17.71 -23.40
N ASP A 639 -12.96 18.44 -22.31
CA ASP A 639 -12.66 19.87 -22.22
C ASP A 639 -11.17 20.12 -22.49
N ARG A 640 -10.28 19.36 -21.83
CA ARG A 640 -8.82 19.46 -22.01
C ARG A 640 -8.33 19.07 -23.41
N LEU A 641 -9.05 18.22 -24.13
CA LEU A 641 -8.72 17.88 -25.53
C LEU A 641 -9.07 19.01 -26.51
N THR A 642 -9.84 20.00 -26.07
CA THR A 642 -10.26 21.16 -26.88
C THR A 642 -9.51 22.45 -26.54
N GLU A 643 -8.76 22.47 -25.43
CA GLU A 643 -7.82 23.54 -25.05
C GLU A 643 -6.52 23.46 -25.86
#